data_AF-A0A7X1KFT6-F1
#
_entry.id   AF-A0A7X1KFT6-F1
#
_cell.length_a   1.000
_cell.length_b   1.000
_cell.length_c   1.000
_cell.angle_alpha   90.00
_cell.angle_beta   90.00
_cell.angle_gamma   90.00
#
_symmetry.space_group_name_H-M   'P 1'
#
loop_
_entity.id
_entity.type
_entity.pdbx_description
1 polymer ?
#
loop_
_entity_poly.entity_id
_entity_poly.type
_entity_poly.pdbx_seq_one_letter_code
_entity_poly.pdbx_strand_id
1 'polypeptide(L)'
;MVIKVEVLSSFEELDVDEYCSFVGACSAPFFYDLRFIRAAERSPLIGFKKVFYLLARVDGDLVGFLPAYLQRLSDVDPLGVLSKNCGLNNDGDDLGLFSHVMHCYDSRLLSCREDTTVHAAILSAYEDLAVKHGARYFAILNVDEEPLLKVAKEYGLNVLYMVDRYYKNLEDYFDLNSVVKSFPQKGRNELRRQLRKFEADQRAEIKILMSPFDHRLEKLAELCHSTTARRGTPQFFPTHALADFVRVCDGLARLFIIEREGNLISGMICYELDDTLCLWSAGMEYHHTEFSPYTILVYSAYRYAFENGIRYIEFGRLNEKTKTRLGFYAKPMQALVSRDLKDLRQQVPIVERKYLEGSTPQYSQWYASRVWNGRDFRRMPSMVVCVKNESEVVEAINYARKNNLKVTVKTGGHSYAGSFLHNNTLLIDLANLNELEVDFENHRVTAQPGVTSQQLNEVLAEYDLAFPTGHARNVMLGGFLLGGGLGINCSQWGGMSTFNVEALEVITSDGQIRYVDNCNSPDLFWAARGAGPESFFIVTRFYLKCWKRPSVITSSVYSLSLEQVPVLLAGLEKASPQKNIQIMLAVGPKPEGGHEGLLSIIIFSNSRGDALDLRASLVSRLGRALKVVEEDQSVDFENFYKQSDDMLVSRRYRTDNILTDRGEEAFKILARNLELPHSRATVPLIIWRGEYTYPDAAFSVKGKYFISTYAQWDDQEDDELNTDWLIELYNQLGEIATGSYVNEFDLEARKENVSRCFSASAWLRLTTLREYYDQDKLFATSVFKH
;
A
#
# COMPACT_ATOMS: atom_id res chain seq x y z
N MET A 1 -15.61 30.70 -21.75
CA MET A 1 -14.24 30.14 -21.75
C MET A 1 -14.15 29.17 -20.58
N VAL A 2 -13.72 27.93 -20.83
CA VAL A 2 -13.56 26.92 -19.77
C VAL A 2 -12.08 26.90 -19.39
N ILE A 3 -11.76 27.23 -18.14
CA ILE A 3 -10.40 27.08 -17.60
C ILE A 3 -10.25 25.63 -17.17
N LYS A 4 -9.23 24.95 -17.70
CA LYS A 4 -8.88 23.59 -17.28
C LYS A 4 -7.66 23.67 -16.38
N VAL A 5 -7.71 23.04 -15.20
CA VAL A 5 -6.54 22.91 -14.33
C VAL A 5 -5.95 21.51 -14.51
N GLU A 6 -4.71 21.47 -14.96
CA GLU A 6 -3.87 20.29 -15.03
C GLU A 6 -3.01 20.20 -13.76
N VAL A 7 -2.77 18.97 -13.27
CA VAL A 7 -1.96 18.74 -12.08
C VAL A 7 -0.83 17.79 -12.44
N LEU A 8 0.40 18.30 -12.41
CA LEU A 8 1.61 17.51 -12.62
C LEU A 8 2.18 17.04 -11.28
N SER A 9 2.91 15.93 -11.27
CA SER A 9 3.48 15.33 -10.07
C SER A 9 4.99 15.53 -9.91
N SER A 10 5.63 16.04 -10.95
CA SER A 10 7.05 16.43 -10.96
C SER A 10 7.25 17.63 -11.87
N PHE A 11 8.25 18.44 -11.54
CA PHE A 11 8.70 19.56 -12.37
C PHE A 11 9.20 19.07 -13.73
N GLU A 12 9.73 17.86 -13.82
CA GLU A 12 10.25 17.29 -15.07
C GLU A 12 9.15 17.05 -16.13
N GLU A 13 7.88 17.13 -15.74
CA GLU A 13 6.73 17.04 -16.64
C GLU A 13 6.38 18.39 -17.30
N LEU A 14 7.00 19.50 -16.87
CA LEU A 14 6.74 20.83 -17.42
C LEU A 14 7.48 21.07 -18.74
N ASP A 15 6.81 21.74 -19.68
CA ASP A 15 7.47 22.40 -20.79
C ASP A 15 8.24 23.63 -20.26
N VAL A 16 9.57 23.53 -20.28
CA VAL A 16 10.48 24.54 -19.71
C VAL A 16 10.38 25.87 -20.45
N ASP A 17 10.23 25.84 -21.78
CA ASP A 17 10.22 27.07 -22.59
C ASP A 17 8.89 27.81 -22.42
N GLU A 18 7.78 27.07 -22.37
CA GLU A 18 6.46 27.62 -22.03
C GLU A 18 6.47 28.22 -20.62
N TYR A 19 6.98 27.48 -19.63
CA TYR A 19 7.03 27.90 -18.24
C TYR A 19 7.85 29.19 -18.06
N CYS A 20 9.07 29.24 -18.62
CA CYS A 20 9.92 30.42 -18.53
C CYS A 20 9.27 31.65 -19.19
N SER A 21 8.60 31.46 -20.34
CA SER A 21 7.87 32.53 -21.01
C SER A 21 6.71 33.06 -20.16
N PHE A 22 5.91 32.14 -19.58
CA PHE A 22 4.79 32.48 -18.70
C PHE A 22 5.23 33.21 -17.43
N VAL A 23 6.26 32.70 -16.74
CA VAL A 23 6.81 33.30 -15.52
C VAL A 23 7.32 34.72 -15.78
N GLY A 24 8.01 34.93 -16.91
CA GLY A 24 8.46 36.26 -17.34
C GLY A 24 7.30 37.23 -17.60
N ALA A 25 6.26 36.77 -18.30
CA ALA A 25 5.08 37.59 -18.58
C ALA A 25 4.33 38.03 -17.31
N CYS A 26 4.31 37.17 -16.29
CA CYS A 26 3.65 37.44 -15.02
C CYS A 26 4.53 38.25 -14.03
N SER A 27 5.77 38.63 -14.38
CA SER A 27 6.72 39.34 -13.50
C SER A 27 6.85 38.67 -12.12
N ALA A 28 7.00 37.34 -12.12
CA ALA A 28 6.97 36.54 -10.90
C ALA A 28 8.20 36.80 -10.00
N PRO A 29 8.07 36.65 -8.68
CA PRO A 29 9.21 36.78 -7.77
C PRO A 29 10.18 35.61 -7.95
N PHE A 30 11.40 35.73 -7.41
CA PHE A 30 12.48 34.75 -7.60
C PHE A 30 12.12 33.31 -7.20
N PHE A 31 11.14 33.15 -6.31
CA PHE A 31 10.65 31.85 -5.88
C PHE A 31 9.96 31.03 -6.99
N TYR A 32 9.70 31.64 -8.16
CA TYR A 32 9.21 30.98 -9.37
C TYR A 32 10.29 30.85 -10.45
N ASP A 33 11.54 31.22 -10.17
CA ASP A 33 12.63 30.90 -11.08
C ASP A 33 12.76 29.38 -11.19
N LEU A 34 12.95 28.90 -12.42
CA LEU A 34 13.11 27.49 -12.77
C LEU A 34 14.09 26.77 -11.84
N ARG A 35 15.21 27.43 -11.52
CA ARG A 35 16.28 26.87 -10.71
C ARG A 35 15.83 26.71 -9.25
N PHE A 36 15.06 27.66 -8.73
CA PHE A 36 14.51 27.57 -7.36
C PHE A 36 13.50 26.44 -7.25
N ILE A 37 12.56 26.33 -8.19
CA ILE A 37 11.53 25.27 -8.18
C ILE A 37 12.17 23.89 -8.29
N ARG A 38 13.17 23.73 -9.18
CA ARG A 38 13.96 22.49 -9.28
C ARG A 38 14.72 22.19 -7.99
N ALA A 39 15.30 23.19 -7.35
CA ALA A 39 15.99 23.01 -6.06
C ALA A 39 15.03 22.56 -4.96
N ALA A 40 13.82 23.13 -4.93
CA ALA A 40 12.78 22.79 -3.96
C ALA A 40 12.27 21.35 -4.11
N GLU A 41 12.19 20.81 -5.33
CA GLU A 41 11.82 19.41 -5.56
C GLU A 41 13.00 18.45 -5.31
N ARG A 42 14.20 18.75 -5.83
CA ARG A 42 15.35 17.83 -5.80
C ARG A 42 16.06 17.78 -4.45
N SER A 43 16.11 18.90 -3.73
CA SER A 43 16.82 19.04 -2.46
C SER A 43 15.98 19.81 -1.43
N PRO A 44 14.81 19.29 -1.04
CA PRO A 44 13.88 20.00 -0.18
C PRO A 44 14.49 20.32 1.19
N LEU A 45 14.40 21.59 1.58
CA LEU A 45 14.83 22.03 2.92
C LEU A 45 13.84 21.61 4.02
N ILE A 46 12.58 21.38 3.65
CA ILE A 46 11.55 20.77 4.50
C ILE A 46 10.96 19.59 3.73
N GLY A 47 10.96 18.41 4.35
CA GLY A 47 10.47 17.19 3.72
C GLY A 47 9.01 17.31 3.28
N PHE A 48 8.70 16.71 2.14
CA PHE A 48 7.33 16.52 1.65
C PHE A 48 7.13 15.05 1.24
N LYS A 49 5.87 14.59 1.27
CA LYS A 49 5.47 13.27 0.78
C LYS A 49 5.28 13.27 -0.73
N LYS A 50 4.70 14.35 -1.27
CA LYS A 50 4.46 14.57 -2.70
C LYS A 50 4.56 16.06 -3.02
N VAL A 51 4.96 16.36 -4.25
CA VAL A 51 4.89 17.69 -4.85
C VAL A 51 3.88 17.65 -5.99
N PHE A 52 3.25 18.77 -6.25
CA PHE A 52 2.33 18.98 -7.35
C PHE A 52 2.53 20.36 -7.97
N TYR A 53 2.22 20.47 -9.25
CA TYR A 53 2.18 21.73 -9.96
C TYR A 53 0.81 21.88 -10.62
N LEU A 54 0.04 22.88 -10.19
CA LEU A 54 -1.29 23.17 -10.74
C LEU A 54 -1.14 24.20 -11.87
N LEU A 55 -1.51 23.80 -13.08
CA LEU A 55 -1.42 24.60 -14.30
C LEU A 55 -2.83 24.93 -14.79
N ALA A 56 -3.22 26.20 -14.77
CA ALA A 56 -4.46 26.64 -15.40
C ALA A 56 -4.21 26.95 -16.87
N ARG A 57 -4.99 26.31 -17.75
CA ARG A 57 -4.91 26.48 -19.21
C ARG A 57 -6.20 27.04 -19.79
N VAL A 58 -6.05 27.87 -20.81
CA VAL A 58 -7.14 28.39 -21.65
C VAL A 58 -6.74 28.20 -23.11
N ASP A 59 -7.54 27.47 -23.87
CA ASP A 59 -7.30 27.15 -25.29
C ASP A 59 -5.91 26.51 -25.57
N GLY A 60 -5.32 25.87 -24.55
CA GLY A 60 -4.01 25.22 -24.61
C GLY A 60 -2.91 26.02 -23.91
N ASP A 61 -3.03 27.35 -23.82
CA ASP A 61 -2.00 28.22 -23.27
C ASP A 61 -1.98 28.23 -21.75
N LEU A 62 -0.78 28.19 -21.14
CA LEU A 62 -0.59 28.35 -19.71
C LEU A 62 -0.94 29.78 -19.26
N VAL A 63 -1.95 29.92 -18.42
CA VAL A 63 -2.43 31.22 -17.90
C VAL A 63 -2.38 31.32 -16.38
N GLY A 64 -2.13 30.23 -15.67
CA GLY A 64 -1.94 30.27 -14.22
C GLY A 64 -1.10 29.12 -13.66
N PHE A 65 -0.44 29.36 -12.52
CA PHE A 65 0.49 28.40 -11.93
C PHE A 65 0.53 28.49 -10.39
N LEU A 66 0.50 27.32 -9.74
CA LEU A 66 0.69 27.19 -8.30
C LEU A 66 1.45 25.89 -7.98
N PRO A 67 2.66 25.94 -7.39
CA PRO A 67 3.26 24.74 -6.80
C PRO A 67 2.48 24.32 -5.55
N ALA A 68 2.61 23.06 -5.14
CA ALA A 68 1.93 22.53 -3.96
C ALA A 68 2.70 21.35 -3.36
N TYR A 69 2.87 21.33 -2.04
CA TYR A 69 3.68 20.35 -1.32
C TYR A 69 2.82 19.68 -0.25
N LEU A 70 2.68 18.36 -0.32
CA LEU A 70 1.98 17.57 0.69
C LEU A 70 2.96 17.24 1.83
N GLN A 71 2.79 17.86 2.98
CA GLN A 71 3.76 17.82 4.09
C GLN A 71 3.09 17.42 5.39
N ARG A 72 3.85 16.89 6.35
CA ARG A 72 3.35 16.76 7.73
C ARG A 72 3.23 18.14 8.34
N LEU A 73 2.15 18.39 9.09
CA LEU A 73 1.94 19.66 9.79
C LEU A 73 3.06 19.95 10.81
N SER A 74 3.64 18.92 11.41
CA SER A 74 4.81 19.04 12.31
C SER A 74 6.08 19.53 11.63
N ASP A 75 6.26 19.25 10.33
CA ASP A 75 7.49 19.57 9.60
C ASP A 75 7.43 20.97 8.97
N VAL A 76 6.25 21.40 8.53
CA VAL A 76 6.06 22.66 7.78
C VAL A 76 6.07 23.90 8.68
N ASP A 77 5.78 23.75 9.98
CA ASP A 77 5.75 24.86 10.95
C ASP A 77 6.88 24.80 12.01
N PRO A 78 8.16 24.70 11.62
CA PRO A 78 9.26 24.59 12.58
C PRO A 78 9.38 25.83 13.46
N LEU A 79 8.84 26.98 13.02
CA LEU A 79 8.88 28.24 13.76
C LEU A 79 7.63 28.48 14.63
N GLY A 80 6.65 27.58 14.62
CA GLY A 80 5.39 27.71 15.36
C GLY A 80 4.51 28.88 14.91
N VAL A 81 4.69 29.38 13.69
CA VAL A 81 3.96 30.54 13.15
C VAL A 81 2.57 30.14 12.68
N LEU A 82 2.44 29.02 11.97
CA LEU A 82 1.16 28.54 11.42
C LEU A 82 0.21 28.10 12.53
N SER A 83 0.72 27.38 13.52
CA SER A 83 -0.03 26.98 14.71
C SER A 83 -0.49 28.20 15.53
N LYS A 84 0.43 29.12 15.84
CA LYS A 84 0.15 30.28 16.70
C LYS A 84 -0.74 31.33 16.05
N ASN A 85 -0.49 31.67 14.79
CA ASN A 85 -1.13 32.82 14.15
C ASN A 85 -2.24 32.40 13.17
N CYS A 86 -2.18 31.19 12.64
CA CYS A 86 -3.12 30.71 11.62
C CYS A 86 -4.06 29.59 12.12
N GLY A 87 -3.87 29.10 13.35
CA GLY A 87 -4.77 28.12 13.97
C GLY A 87 -4.71 26.72 13.35
N LEU A 88 -3.61 26.36 12.68
CA LEU A 88 -3.41 25.00 12.17
C LEU A 88 -3.07 24.07 13.35
N ASN A 89 -4.02 23.21 13.72
CA ASN A 89 -3.84 22.20 14.75
C ASN A 89 -3.21 20.94 14.18
N ASN A 90 -2.39 20.24 14.97
CA ASN A 90 -1.77 18.98 14.59
C ASN A 90 -2.06 17.90 15.64
N ASP A 91 -2.74 16.82 15.26
CA ASP A 91 -3.05 15.69 16.13
C ASP A 91 -1.98 14.57 16.07
N GLY A 92 -0.81 14.86 15.48
CA GLY A 92 0.34 13.96 15.39
C GLY A 92 0.83 13.80 13.95
N ASP A 93 0.14 12.98 13.17
CA ASP A 93 0.53 12.56 11.82
C ASP A 93 -0.27 13.26 10.69
N ASP A 94 -0.94 14.37 11.00
CA ASP A 94 -1.75 15.08 10.02
C ASP A 94 -0.90 15.67 8.88
N LEU A 95 -1.43 15.53 7.66
CA LEU A 95 -0.87 16.15 6.46
C LEU A 95 -1.54 17.49 6.18
N GLY A 96 -0.81 18.41 5.56
CA GLY A 96 -1.35 19.61 4.92
C GLY A 96 -0.78 19.77 3.51
N LEU A 97 -1.52 20.44 2.63
CA LEU A 97 -1.09 20.75 1.27
C LEU A 97 -0.78 22.25 1.18
N PHE A 98 0.48 22.62 0.90
CA PHE A 98 0.96 24.01 1.00
C PHE A 98 1.56 24.52 -0.31
N SER A 99 1.27 25.77 -0.72
CA SER A 99 1.62 26.25 -2.06
C SER A 99 3.14 26.35 -2.29
N HIS A 100 3.85 26.87 -1.32
CA HIS A 100 5.30 27.04 -1.38
C HIS A 100 5.95 26.51 -0.11
N VAL A 101 7.23 26.17 -0.21
CA VAL A 101 8.03 25.80 0.95
C VAL A 101 8.04 26.96 1.96
N MET A 102 8.14 26.65 3.24
CA MET A 102 8.22 27.64 4.32
C MET A 102 9.44 28.57 4.21
N HIS A 103 10.33 28.42 3.22
CA HIS A 103 11.42 29.36 2.92
C HIS A 103 11.08 30.40 1.85
N CYS A 104 9.94 30.26 1.16
CA CYS A 104 9.38 31.27 0.28
C CYS A 104 8.64 32.33 1.11
N TYR A 105 8.91 33.61 0.91
CA TYR A 105 8.24 34.69 1.65
C TYR A 105 7.51 35.69 0.74
N ASP A 106 7.34 35.34 -0.54
CA ASP A 106 6.54 36.05 -1.53
C ASP A 106 5.85 35.01 -2.42
N SER A 107 4.85 34.34 -1.85
CA SER A 107 4.06 33.38 -2.62
C SER A 107 2.93 34.09 -3.32
N ARG A 108 2.72 33.71 -4.58
CA ARG A 108 1.62 34.18 -5.41
C ARG A 108 0.83 33.02 -6.01
N LEU A 109 -0.35 33.30 -6.53
CA LEU A 109 -0.99 32.41 -7.49
C LEU A 109 -0.80 33.10 -8.83
N LEU A 110 0.20 32.66 -9.60
CA LEU A 110 0.53 33.39 -10.83
C LEU A 110 -0.67 33.33 -11.77
N SER A 111 -1.06 34.50 -12.29
CA SER A 111 -2.10 34.67 -13.28
C SER A 111 -1.67 35.77 -14.23
N CYS A 112 -1.60 35.47 -15.52
CA CYS A 112 -1.30 36.48 -16.55
C CYS A 112 -2.59 37.12 -17.10
N ARG A 113 -3.71 36.96 -16.37
CA ARG A 113 -5.02 37.57 -16.67
C ARG A 113 -5.39 38.60 -15.62
N GLU A 114 -6.08 39.66 -16.05
CA GLU A 114 -6.60 40.72 -15.16
C GLU A 114 -7.82 40.27 -14.33
N ASP A 115 -8.52 39.22 -14.76
CA ASP A 115 -9.68 38.68 -14.06
C ASP A 115 -9.30 37.63 -13.00
N THR A 116 -10.22 37.34 -12.09
CA THR A 116 -10.00 36.42 -10.96
C THR A 116 -10.39 34.97 -11.25
N THR A 117 -10.75 34.64 -12.50
CA THR A 117 -11.28 33.31 -12.83
C THR A 117 -10.23 32.21 -12.72
N VAL A 118 -8.97 32.52 -13.04
CA VAL A 118 -7.81 31.62 -12.85
C VAL A 118 -7.59 31.29 -11.37
N HIS A 119 -7.69 32.29 -10.50
CA HIS A 119 -7.56 32.11 -9.06
C HIS A 119 -8.62 31.16 -8.52
N ALA A 120 -9.89 31.38 -8.88
CA ALA A 120 -10.98 30.53 -8.45
C ALA A 120 -10.83 29.08 -8.97
N ALA A 121 -10.44 28.91 -10.24
CA ALA A 121 -10.23 27.59 -10.83
C ALA A 121 -9.10 26.81 -10.13
N ILE A 122 -7.96 27.46 -9.87
CA ILE A 122 -6.85 26.83 -9.16
C ILE A 122 -7.22 26.52 -7.71
N LEU A 123 -7.90 27.42 -6.99
CA LEU A 123 -8.35 27.14 -5.61
C LEU A 123 -9.29 25.93 -5.52
N SER A 124 -10.20 25.78 -6.48
CA SER A 124 -11.07 24.60 -6.59
C SER A 124 -10.28 23.32 -6.80
N ALA A 125 -9.38 23.30 -7.79
CA ALA A 125 -8.53 22.14 -8.04
C ALA A 125 -7.59 21.84 -6.85
N TYR A 126 -7.20 22.86 -6.10
CA TYR A 126 -6.33 22.73 -4.94
C TYR A 126 -7.05 22.10 -3.74
N GLU A 127 -8.32 22.46 -3.49
CA GLU A 127 -9.18 21.79 -2.51
C GLU A 127 -9.39 20.31 -2.88
N ASP A 128 -9.75 20.03 -4.13
CA ASP A 128 -9.94 18.66 -4.62
C ASP A 128 -8.68 17.81 -4.44
N LEU A 129 -7.52 18.39 -4.77
CA LEU A 129 -6.23 17.74 -4.62
C LEU A 129 -5.89 17.48 -3.13
N ALA A 130 -6.19 18.42 -2.25
CA ALA A 130 -5.99 18.29 -0.81
C ALA A 130 -6.86 17.18 -0.23
N VAL A 131 -8.14 17.13 -0.60
CA VAL A 131 -9.08 16.09 -0.17
C VAL A 131 -8.63 14.72 -0.68
N LYS A 132 -8.28 14.62 -1.97
CA LYS A 132 -7.78 13.40 -2.62
C LYS A 132 -6.55 12.82 -1.91
N HIS A 133 -5.62 13.66 -1.51
CA HIS A 133 -4.38 13.24 -0.86
C HIS A 133 -4.45 13.20 0.67
N GLY A 134 -5.64 13.35 1.23
CA GLY A 134 -5.86 13.26 2.67
C GLY A 134 -5.11 14.34 3.44
N ALA A 135 -5.03 15.57 2.92
CA ALA A 135 -4.59 16.73 3.67
C ALA A 135 -5.72 17.23 4.60
N ARG A 136 -5.36 17.76 5.77
CA ARG A 136 -6.28 18.27 6.80
C ARG A 136 -6.60 19.73 6.52
N TYR A 137 -5.60 20.43 6.02
CA TYR A 137 -5.70 21.77 5.51
C TYR A 137 -5.03 21.84 4.15
N PHE A 138 -5.55 22.68 3.27
CA PHE A 138 -4.70 23.28 2.24
C PHE A 138 -4.51 24.75 2.55
N ALA A 139 -3.31 25.26 2.24
CA ALA A 139 -3.04 26.66 2.41
C ALA A 139 -2.10 27.24 1.37
N ILE A 140 -2.27 28.53 1.11
CA ILE A 140 -1.29 29.36 0.40
C ILE A 140 -0.64 30.26 1.44
N LEU A 141 0.67 30.11 1.61
CA LEU A 141 1.43 30.75 2.69
C LEU A 141 2.18 31.97 2.15
N ASN A 142 2.39 33.01 2.97
CA ASN A 142 3.17 34.19 2.61
C ASN A 142 2.61 34.98 1.41
N VAL A 143 1.31 35.27 1.44
CA VAL A 143 0.60 36.04 0.39
C VAL A 143 0.41 37.48 0.84
N ASP A 144 0.61 38.44 -0.06
CA ASP A 144 0.27 39.86 0.14
C ASP A 144 -0.47 40.49 -1.06
N GLU A 145 -0.93 39.65 -2.00
CA GLU A 145 -1.55 40.06 -3.26
C GLU A 145 -3.07 40.26 -3.13
N GLU A 146 -3.53 41.51 -3.20
CA GLU A 146 -4.94 41.90 -3.01
C GLU A 146 -5.97 41.11 -3.86
N PRO A 147 -5.78 40.90 -5.19
CA PRO A 147 -6.67 40.06 -5.98
C PRO A 147 -6.89 38.66 -5.38
N LEU A 148 -5.81 37.95 -5.04
CA LEU A 148 -5.88 36.63 -4.45
C LEU A 148 -6.50 36.65 -3.05
N LEU A 149 -6.18 37.65 -2.22
CA LEU A 149 -6.78 37.81 -0.89
C LEU A 149 -8.31 37.95 -0.97
N LYS A 150 -8.81 38.69 -1.96
CA LYS A 150 -10.26 38.88 -2.18
C LYS A 150 -10.91 37.57 -2.63
N VAL A 151 -10.36 36.91 -3.64
CA VAL A 151 -10.90 35.65 -4.18
C VAL A 151 -10.90 34.56 -3.12
N ALA A 152 -9.85 34.47 -2.31
CA ALA A 152 -9.76 33.49 -1.24
C ALA A 152 -10.87 33.66 -0.20
N LYS A 153 -11.23 34.90 0.17
CA LYS A 153 -12.37 35.17 1.06
C LYS A 153 -13.70 34.77 0.42
N GLU A 154 -13.90 35.09 -0.85
CA GLU A 154 -15.11 34.73 -1.60
C GLU A 154 -15.25 33.21 -1.78
N TYR A 155 -14.13 32.50 -1.96
CA TYR A 155 -14.05 31.04 -2.02
C TYR A 155 -14.31 30.38 -0.64
N GLY A 156 -14.17 31.12 0.46
CA GLY A 156 -14.40 30.63 1.82
C GLY A 156 -13.14 30.22 2.59
N LEU A 157 -11.96 30.65 2.16
CA LEU A 157 -10.70 30.49 2.91
C LEU A 157 -10.58 31.53 4.02
N ASN A 158 -9.97 31.12 5.13
CA ASN A 158 -9.57 32.02 6.19
C ASN A 158 -8.33 32.80 5.75
N VAL A 159 -8.45 34.13 5.69
CA VAL A 159 -7.32 35.03 5.42
C VAL A 159 -6.77 35.53 6.75
N LEU A 160 -5.66 34.94 7.18
CA LEU A 160 -5.10 35.13 8.52
C LEU A 160 -3.74 35.81 8.42
N TYR A 161 -3.44 36.70 9.36
CA TYR A 161 -2.07 37.21 9.50
C TYR A 161 -1.16 36.03 9.83
N MET A 162 -0.07 35.89 9.08
CA MET A 162 0.93 34.85 9.30
C MET A 162 2.15 35.45 9.97
N VAL A 163 2.85 36.37 9.32
CA VAL A 163 4.11 36.94 9.80
C VAL A 163 4.53 38.13 8.94
N ASP A 164 5.32 39.04 9.49
CA ASP A 164 5.93 40.10 8.70
C ASP A 164 7.14 39.61 7.88
N ARG A 165 7.15 39.99 6.61
CA ARG A 165 8.34 40.06 5.75
C ARG A 165 8.97 41.45 5.88
N TYR A 166 10.25 41.59 5.54
CA TYR A 166 10.94 42.87 5.58
C TYR A 166 11.49 43.24 4.22
N TYR A 167 11.49 44.53 3.88
CA TYR A 167 12.02 44.98 2.59
C TYR A 167 12.54 46.42 2.67
N LYS A 168 13.29 46.83 1.64
CA LYS A 168 13.74 48.19 1.43
C LYS A 168 13.72 48.51 -0.06
N ASN A 169 12.99 49.56 -0.43
CA ASN A 169 13.11 50.18 -1.75
C ASN A 169 14.36 51.07 -1.76
N LEU A 170 15.26 50.85 -2.70
CA LEU A 170 16.50 51.61 -2.89
C LEU A 170 16.33 52.76 -3.87
N GLU A 171 15.28 52.79 -4.69
CA GLU A 171 15.00 53.89 -5.64
C GLU A 171 14.80 55.24 -4.93
N ASP A 172 14.38 55.20 -3.66
CA ASP A 172 14.23 56.38 -2.80
C ASP A 172 15.58 57.01 -2.38
N TYR A 173 16.72 56.40 -2.74
CA TYR A 173 18.04 56.74 -2.23
C TYR A 173 19.07 56.86 -3.37
N PHE A 174 19.92 57.89 -3.31
CA PHE A 174 20.93 58.15 -4.34
C PHE A 174 22.21 57.30 -4.19
N ASP A 175 22.59 57.02 -2.94
CA ASP A 175 23.82 56.27 -2.62
C ASP A 175 23.72 55.50 -1.29
N LEU A 176 24.73 54.68 -1.01
CA LEU A 176 24.84 53.91 0.24
C LEU A 176 24.78 54.79 1.51
N ASN A 177 25.31 56.01 1.46
CA ASN A 177 25.29 56.92 2.61
C ASN A 177 23.88 57.46 2.88
N SER A 178 23.11 57.75 1.84
CA SER A 178 21.74 58.24 1.91
C SER A 178 20.79 57.19 2.48
N VAL A 179 20.95 55.91 2.10
CA VAL A 179 20.14 54.84 2.71
C VAL A 179 20.50 54.66 4.19
N VAL A 180 21.78 54.72 4.57
CA VAL A 180 22.20 54.60 5.98
C VAL A 180 21.67 55.77 6.81
N LYS A 181 21.61 56.98 6.25
CA LYS A 181 20.99 58.15 6.91
C LYS A 181 19.50 57.93 7.21
N SER A 182 18.81 57.07 6.46
CA SER A 182 17.39 56.73 6.71
C SER A 182 17.19 55.80 7.92
N PHE A 183 18.21 55.07 8.38
CA PHE A 183 18.05 54.10 9.47
C PHE A 183 17.71 54.81 10.78
N PRO A 184 17.02 54.17 11.75
CA PRO A 184 16.80 54.77 13.06
C PRO A 184 18.10 55.21 13.74
N GLN A 185 18.10 56.30 14.52
CA GLN A 185 19.32 56.87 15.13
C GLN A 185 20.17 55.84 15.89
N LYS A 186 19.53 55.00 16.72
CA LYS A 186 20.20 53.92 17.45
C LYS A 186 20.84 52.90 16.50
N GLY A 187 20.18 52.59 15.38
CA GLY A 187 20.68 51.69 14.35
C GLY A 187 21.86 52.24 13.57
N ARG A 188 21.81 53.53 13.19
CA ARG A 188 22.96 54.23 12.57
C ARG A 188 24.19 54.22 13.46
N ASN A 189 24.00 54.54 14.74
CA ASN A 189 25.09 54.56 15.72
C ASN A 189 25.69 53.16 15.92
N GLU A 190 24.82 52.15 16.00
CA GLU A 190 25.23 50.76 16.10
C GLU A 190 26.04 50.32 14.87
N LEU A 191 25.50 50.52 13.66
CA LEU A 191 26.17 50.18 12.40
C LEU A 191 27.57 50.82 12.32
N ARG A 192 27.67 52.13 12.56
CA ARG A 192 28.97 52.85 12.56
C ARG A 192 29.93 52.31 13.61
N ARG A 193 29.44 51.87 14.77
CA ARG A 193 30.27 51.22 15.79
C ARG A 193 30.80 49.87 15.29
N GLN A 194 29.94 49.06 14.68
CA GLN A 194 30.33 47.75 14.18
C GLN A 194 31.29 47.85 12.99
N LEU A 195 31.08 48.80 12.08
CA LEU A 195 32.00 49.07 10.97
C LEU A 195 33.39 49.47 11.46
N ARG A 196 33.49 50.41 12.41
CA ARG A 196 34.80 50.78 13.00
C ARG A 196 35.52 49.60 13.66
N LYS A 197 34.77 48.70 14.31
CA LYS A 197 35.36 47.49 14.91
C LYS A 197 35.83 46.50 13.85
N PHE A 198 35.07 46.34 12.76
CA PHE A 198 35.44 45.49 11.64
C PHE A 198 36.69 46.02 10.92
N GLU A 199 36.71 47.31 10.58
CA GLU A 199 37.84 48.00 9.94
C GLU A 199 39.12 47.96 10.79
N ALA A 200 38.99 47.91 12.12
CA ALA A 200 40.12 47.78 13.04
C ALA A 200 40.67 46.34 13.12
N ASP A 201 39.91 45.30 12.78
CA ASP A 201 40.37 43.91 12.77
C ASP A 201 40.97 43.56 11.40
N GLN A 202 42.26 43.86 11.21
CA GLN A 202 42.99 43.62 9.95
C GLN A 202 43.05 42.14 9.50
N ARG A 203 42.60 41.22 10.36
CA ARG A 203 42.54 39.79 10.05
C ARG A 203 41.22 39.35 9.43
N ALA A 204 40.18 40.19 9.51
CA ALA A 204 38.86 39.88 9.01
C ALA A 204 38.63 40.56 7.66
N GLU A 205 38.08 39.82 6.71
CA GLU A 205 37.74 40.33 5.38
C GLU A 205 36.36 39.84 4.96
N ILE A 206 35.70 40.61 4.08
CA ILE A 206 34.44 40.22 3.47
C ILE A 206 34.66 39.83 2.01
N LYS A 207 34.08 38.70 1.59
CA LYS A 207 34.06 38.22 0.21
C LYS A 207 32.64 37.94 -0.23
N ILE A 208 32.39 38.13 -1.52
CA ILE A 208 31.14 37.73 -2.17
C ILE A 208 31.50 36.64 -3.17
N LEU A 209 31.06 35.41 -2.91
CA LEU A 209 31.31 34.28 -3.80
C LEU A 209 30.13 34.10 -4.75
N MET A 210 30.45 33.75 -5.99
CA MET A 210 29.53 33.40 -7.06
C MET A 210 29.83 31.97 -7.52
N SER A 211 28.89 31.35 -8.22
CA SER A 211 29.07 30.00 -8.77
C SER A 211 30.23 29.95 -9.81
N PRO A 212 31.02 28.86 -9.91
CA PRO A 212 30.93 27.61 -9.13
C PRO A 212 31.41 27.77 -7.68
N PHE A 213 30.62 27.25 -6.74
CA PHE A 213 30.95 27.31 -5.31
C PHE A 213 31.94 26.20 -4.92
N ASP A 214 32.94 26.57 -4.12
CA ASP A 214 33.85 25.62 -3.48
C ASP A 214 33.34 25.16 -2.11
N HIS A 215 34.19 24.45 -1.36
CA HIS A 215 33.90 23.87 -0.04
C HIS A 215 33.40 24.88 1.03
N ARG A 216 33.48 26.19 0.77
CA ARG A 216 32.94 27.21 1.67
C ARG A 216 31.42 27.23 1.69
N LEU A 217 30.75 26.74 0.65
CA LEU A 217 29.29 26.60 0.65
C LEU A 217 28.83 25.59 1.71
N GLU A 218 29.48 24.43 1.81
CA GLU A 218 29.17 23.42 2.83
C GLU A 218 29.41 23.98 4.23
N LYS A 219 30.55 24.62 4.46
CA LYS A 219 30.85 25.27 5.74
C LYS A 219 29.80 26.34 6.07
N LEU A 220 29.36 27.12 5.08
CA LEU A 220 28.30 28.11 5.29
C LEU A 220 26.95 27.43 5.63
N ALA A 221 26.62 26.32 4.97
CA ALA A 221 25.42 25.55 5.29
C ALA A 221 25.46 24.98 6.72
N GLU A 222 26.63 24.49 7.17
CA GLU A 222 26.86 24.05 8.56
C GLU A 222 26.68 25.20 9.56
N LEU A 223 27.17 26.40 9.23
CA LEU A 223 26.98 27.58 10.06
C LEU A 223 25.49 28.00 10.12
N CYS A 224 24.76 27.94 9.00
CA CYS A 224 23.33 28.20 8.97
C CYS A 224 22.57 27.20 9.86
N HIS A 225 22.85 25.91 9.70
CA HIS A 225 22.30 24.83 10.52
C HIS A 225 22.56 25.06 12.01
N SER A 226 23.82 25.32 12.38
CA SER A 226 24.23 25.55 13.76
C SER A 226 23.54 26.78 14.37
N THR A 227 23.30 27.81 13.56
CA THR A 227 22.63 29.04 13.98
C THR A 227 21.15 28.81 14.26
N THR A 228 20.45 28.03 13.44
CA THR A 228 19.04 27.68 13.69
C THR A 228 18.87 26.63 14.78
N ALA A 229 19.82 25.69 14.91
CA ALA A 229 19.86 24.72 16.00
C ALA A 229 19.86 25.40 17.38
N ARG A 230 20.67 26.46 17.55
CA ARG A 230 20.68 27.29 18.78
C ARG A 230 19.34 27.98 19.07
N ARG A 231 18.46 28.08 18.08
CA ARG A 231 17.10 28.65 18.20
C ARG A 231 16.01 27.57 18.23
N GLY A 232 16.38 26.30 18.43
CA GLY A 232 15.44 25.18 18.56
C GLY A 232 14.88 24.66 17.23
N THR A 233 15.49 25.03 16.08
CA THR A 233 15.00 24.65 14.74
C THR A 233 16.11 24.13 13.82
N PRO A 234 16.90 23.12 14.26
CA PRO A 234 18.00 22.56 13.45
C PRO A 234 17.52 22.04 12.07
N GLN A 235 16.30 21.50 12.01
CA GLN A 235 15.68 20.98 10.81
C GLN A 235 15.31 22.04 9.76
N PHE A 236 15.40 23.34 10.09
CA PHE A 236 15.03 24.41 9.15
C PHE A 236 16.06 24.61 8.03
N PHE A 237 17.34 24.32 8.29
CA PHE A 237 18.41 24.38 7.31
C PHE A 237 19.31 23.15 7.45
N PRO A 238 18.89 21.99 6.93
CA PRO A 238 19.74 20.81 6.88
C PRO A 238 20.98 21.05 6.02
N THR A 239 22.18 20.75 6.55
CA THR A 239 23.46 21.12 5.93
C THR A 239 23.59 20.67 4.47
N HIS A 240 23.46 19.38 4.19
CA HIS A 240 23.66 18.84 2.83
C HIS A 240 22.59 19.35 1.87
N ALA A 241 21.32 19.26 2.27
CA ALA A 241 20.22 19.70 1.42
C ALA A 241 20.27 21.21 1.14
N LEU A 242 20.74 22.05 2.08
CA LEU A 242 20.95 23.48 1.83
C LEU A 242 22.09 23.74 0.83
N ALA A 243 23.22 23.06 0.96
CA ALA A 243 24.32 23.21 0.00
C ALA A 243 23.90 22.80 -1.41
N ASP A 244 23.21 21.66 -1.54
CA ASP A 244 22.73 21.17 -2.84
C ASP A 244 21.62 22.06 -3.41
N PHE A 245 20.73 22.58 -2.57
CA PHE A 245 19.72 23.56 -2.97
C PHE A 245 20.38 24.80 -3.60
N VAL A 246 21.38 25.38 -2.92
CA VAL A 246 22.10 26.57 -3.39
C VAL A 246 22.86 26.29 -4.69
N ARG A 247 23.43 25.10 -4.86
CA ARG A 247 24.08 24.70 -6.12
C ARG A 247 23.11 24.65 -7.29
N VAL A 248 21.91 24.12 -7.08
CA VAL A 248 20.89 24.05 -8.13
C VAL A 248 20.41 25.46 -8.51
N CYS A 249 20.33 26.38 -7.55
CA CYS A 249 20.06 27.80 -7.81
C CYS A 249 21.16 28.51 -8.62
N ASP A 250 22.40 28.00 -8.56
CA ASP A 250 23.54 28.38 -9.40
C ASP A 250 23.73 29.91 -9.53
N GLY A 251 23.62 30.46 -10.73
CA GLY A 251 23.83 31.89 -11.02
C GLY A 251 22.93 32.87 -10.26
N LEU A 252 21.88 32.41 -9.58
CA LEU A 252 21.09 33.25 -8.66
C LEU A 252 21.83 33.54 -7.35
N ALA A 253 22.65 32.62 -6.87
CA ALA A 253 23.17 32.68 -5.52
C ALA A 253 24.39 33.62 -5.40
N ARG A 254 24.43 34.35 -4.29
CA ARG A 254 25.56 35.18 -3.84
C ARG A 254 25.86 34.84 -2.38
N LEU A 255 27.08 34.36 -2.10
CA LEU A 255 27.49 34.04 -0.73
C LEU A 255 28.30 35.20 -0.16
N PHE A 256 27.68 36.00 0.69
CA PHE A 256 28.37 37.05 1.42
C PHE A 256 29.02 36.40 2.64
N ILE A 257 30.34 36.29 2.65
CA ILE A 257 31.08 35.61 3.71
C ILE A 257 32.07 36.54 4.39
N ILE A 258 32.26 36.34 5.68
CA ILE A 258 33.36 36.95 6.43
C ILE A 258 34.33 35.83 6.79
N GLU A 259 35.57 36.00 6.34
CA GLU A 259 36.69 35.14 6.70
C GLU A 259 37.59 35.90 7.69
N ARG A 260 38.13 35.20 8.68
CA ARG A 260 39.14 35.72 9.60
C ARG A 260 40.33 34.79 9.62
N GLU A 261 41.51 35.31 9.27
CA GLU A 261 42.74 34.51 9.09
C GLU A 261 42.52 33.31 8.13
N GLY A 262 41.72 33.52 7.07
CA GLY A 262 41.38 32.48 6.08
C GLY A 262 40.30 31.48 6.50
N ASN A 263 39.76 31.59 7.72
CA ASN A 263 38.69 30.71 8.20
C ASN A 263 37.32 31.38 8.07
N LEU A 264 36.34 30.66 7.52
CA LEU A 264 34.95 31.13 7.43
C LEU A 264 34.32 31.19 8.82
N ILE A 265 33.97 32.39 9.30
CA ILE A 265 33.38 32.61 10.62
C ILE A 265 31.90 33.01 10.58
N SER A 266 31.46 33.53 9.43
CA SER A 266 30.05 33.84 9.20
C SER A 266 29.76 34.02 7.73
N GLY A 267 28.49 33.86 7.35
CA GLY A 267 28.05 34.26 6.02
C GLY A 267 26.54 34.37 5.89
N MET A 268 26.12 34.83 4.72
CA MET A 268 24.73 34.99 4.31
C MET A 268 24.58 34.51 2.87
N ILE A 269 23.62 33.62 2.68
CA ILE A 269 23.17 33.16 1.36
C ILE A 269 22.12 34.15 0.90
N CYS A 270 22.41 34.83 -0.21
CA CYS A 270 21.51 35.75 -0.88
C CYS A 270 21.19 35.25 -2.28
N TYR A 271 20.02 35.62 -2.82
CA TYR A 271 19.67 35.40 -4.22
C TYR A 271 19.45 36.72 -4.92
N GLU A 272 19.92 36.82 -6.15
CA GLU A 272 19.75 37.98 -7.02
C GLU A 272 18.96 37.55 -8.25
N LEU A 273 17.85 38.23 -8.50
CA LEU A 273 17.08 38.11 -9.73
C LEU A 273 16.63 39.52 -10.15
N ASP A 274 16.91 39.86 -11.41
CA ASP A 274 16.62 41.16 -12.02
C ASP A 274 17.10 42.33 -11.15
N ASP A 275 16.18 43.13 -10.59
CA ASP A 275 16.46 44.31 -9.79
C ASP A 275 16.31 44.07 -8.29
N THR A 276 16.28 42.81 -7.85
CA THR A 276 15.96 42.43 -6.47
C THR A 276 17.04 41.51 -5.85
N LEU A 277 17.50 41.87 -4.65
CA LEU A 277 18.39 41.06 -3.81
C LEU A 277 17.64 40.51 -2.59
N CYS A 278 17.51 39.19 -2.51
CA CYS A 278 16.83 38.47 -1.45
C CYS A 278 17.82 37.92 -0.42
N LEU A 279 17.83 38.50 0.79
CA LEU A 279 18.64 38.07 1.92
C LEU A 279 17.94 36.89 2.61
N TRP A 280 18.45 35.67 2.41
CA TRP A 280 17.69 34.47 2.69
C TRP A 280 18.09 33.75 3.98
N SER A 281 19.32 33.24 4.07
CA SER A 281 19.80 32.45 5.20
C SER A 281 21.14 32.96 5.69
N ALA A 282 21.40 32.92 7.00
CA ALA A 282 22.63 33.41 7.59
C ALA A 282 23.13 32.50 8.71
N GLY A 283 24.44 32.24 8.70
CA GLY A 283 25.14 31.39 9.67
C GLY A 283 26.28 32.16 10.33
N MET A 284 26.41 32.09 11.66
CA MET A 284 27.34 32.94 12.41
C MET A 284 27.93 32.30 13.67
N GLU A 285 29.20 32.60 13.91
CA GLU A 285 29.86 32.38 15.20
C GLU A 285 30.17 33.69 15.89
N TYR A 286 29.39 34.02 16.93
CA TYR A 286 29.54 35.30 17.64
C TYR A 286 30.75 35.37 18.58
N HIS A 287 31.38 34.24 18.90
CA HIS A 287 32.48 34.18 19.88
C HIS A 287 33.86 34.51 19.28
N HIS A 288 33.96 34.61 17.95
CA HIS A 288 35.24 34.81 17.26
C HIS A 288 35.47 36.25 16.79
N THR A 289 34.53 37.18 17.07
CA THR A 289 34.60 38.57 16.59
C THR A 289 34.20 39.59 17.63
N GLU A 290 34.89 40.74 17.63
CA GLU A 290 34.53 41.92 18.43
C GLU A 290 33.39 42.75 17.81
N PHE A 291 33.15 42.57 16.50
CA PHE A 291 32.07 43.20 15.75
C PHE A 291 30.86 42.26 15.60
N SER A 292 29.72 42.78 15.13
CA SER A 292 28.53 41.99 14.80
C SER A 292 28.60 41.53 13.34
N PRO A 293 28.86 40.24 13.05
CA PRO A 293 28.97 39.77 11.68
C PRO A 293 27.67 39.99 10.89
N TYR A 294 26.52 39.83 11.55
CA TYR A 294 25.19 40.11 10.97
C TYR A 294 25.05 41.52 10.44
N THR A 295 25.49 42.51 11.23
CA THR A 295 25.39 43.92 10.85
C THR A 295 26.29 44.22 9.65
N ILE A 296 27.50 43.64 9.62
CA ILE A 296 28.46 43.83 8.53
C ILE A 296 27.96 43.18 7.23
N LEU A 297 27.44 41.95 7.29
CA LEU A 297 26.88 41.27 6.11
C LEU A 297 25.69 42.02 5.51
N VAL A 298 24.75 42.49 6.34
CA VAL A 298 23.60 43.27 5.85
C VAL A 298 24.04 44.61 5.25
N TYR A 299 25.00 45.31 5.87
CA TYR A 299 25.56 46.53 5.29
C TYR A 299 26.24 46.25 3.94
N SER A 300 26.90 45.11 3.82
CA SER A 300 27.57 44.71 2.58
C SER A 300 26.59 44.32 1.49
N ALA A 301 25.42 43.77 1.84
CA ALA A 301 24.32 43.57 0.90
C ALA A 301 23.78 44.91 0.36
N TYR A 302 23.64 45.95 1.21
CA TYR A 302 23.32 47.30 0.73
C TYR A 302 24.40 47.84 -0.22
N ARG A 303 25.68 47.71 0.14
CA ARG A 303 26.78 48.14 -0.72
C ARG A 303 26.74 47.45 -2.08
N TYR A 304 26.61 46.13 -2.09
CA TYR A 304 26.49 45.32 -3.30
C TYR A 304 25.30 45.75 -4.15
N ALA A 305 24.15 46.03 -3.53
CA ALA A 305 22.96 46.47 -4.25
C ALA A 305 23.19 47.79 -5.00
N PHE A 306 23.80 48.80 -4.36
CA PHE A 306 24.16 50.05 -5.05
C PHE A 306 25.22 49.87 -6.14
N GLU A 307 26.25 49.04 -5.88
CA GLU A 307 27.32 48.76 -6.84
C GLU A 307 26.80 48.06 -8.12
N ASN A 308 25.70 47.32 -8.02
CA ASN A 308 25.11 46.54 -9.11
C ASN A 308 23.76 47.08 -9.61
N GLY A 309 23.32 48.25 -9.14
CA GLY A 309 22.07 48.88 -9.61
C GLY A 309 20.79 48.14 -9.20
N ILE A 310 20.82 47.36 -8.12
CA ILE A 310 19.67 46.65 -7.56
C ILE A 310 18.73 47.65 -6.88
N ARG A 311 17.43 47.54 -7.15
CA ARG A 311 16.40 48.47 -6.70
C ARG A 311 15.70 48.03 -5.43
N TYR A 312 15.59 46.72 -5.19
CA TYR A 312 14.88 46.19 -4.03
C TYR A 312 15.77 45.25 -3.22
N ILE A 313 15.76 45.42 -1.91
CA ILE A 313 16.30 44.43 -1.00
C ILE A 313 15.16 43.81 -0.22
N GLU A 314 14.98 42.50 -0.40
CA GLU A 314 14.05 41.71 0.38
C GLU A 314 14.77 40.99 1.49
N PHE A 315 14.11 40.90 2.63
CA PHE A 315 14.64 40.20 3.79
C PHE A 315 13.52 39.36 4.38
N GLY A 316 13.82 38.09 4.67
CA GLY A 316 12.83 37.13 5.13
C GLY A 316 12.15 37.49 6.46
N ARG A 317 11.71 36.48 7.22
CA ARG A 317 10.82 36.67 8.37
C ARG A 317 11.55 36.79 9.71
N LEU A 318 10.83 37.17 10.76
CA LEU A 318 11.32 37.29 12.16
C LEU A 318 12.44 38.35 12.35
N ASN A 319 12.96 38.46 13.57
CA ASN A 319 14.04 39.40 13.95
C ASN A 319 13.73 40.89 13.72
N GLU A 320 12.46 41.29 13.90
CA GLU A 320 11.94 42.65 13.70
C GLU A 320 12.88 43.74 14.21
N LYS A 321 13.25 43.66 15.51
CA LYS A 321 14.09 44.67 16.17
C LYS A 321 15.43 44.89 15.45
N THR A 322 16.01 43.83 14.90
CA THR A 322 17.29 43.90 14.18
C THR A 322 17.10 44.51 12.79
N LYS A 323 16.06 44.10 12.07
CA LYS A 323 15.81 44.53 10.68
C LYS A 323 15.34 45.98 10.59
N THR A 324 14.40 46.37 11.45
CA THR A 324 13.95 47.78 11.57
C THR A 324 15.10 48.71 11.95
N ARG A 325 15.98 48.27 12.85
CA ARG A 325 17.22 49.00 13.20
C ARG A 325 18.17 49.18 12.01
N LEU A 326 18.15 48.25 11.05
CA LEU A 326 18.91 48.29 9.80
C LEU A 326 18.12 48.89 8.63
N GLY A 327 17.05 49.63 8.92
CA GLY A 327 16.32 50.45 7.95
C GLY A 327 15.26 49.75 7.11
N PHE A 328 14.99 48.47 7.36
CA PHE A 328 13.95 47.71 6.64
C PHE A 328 12.55 48.02 7.18
N TYR A 329 11.56 47.98 6.28
CA TYR A 329 10.14 48.13 6.59
C TYR A 329 9.48 46.77 6.68
N ALA A 330 8.57 46.61 7.64
CA ALA A 330 7.74 45.42 7.76
C ALA A 330 6.60 45.46 6.74
N LYS A 331 6.34 44.32 6.11
CA LYS A 331 5.18 44.06 5.24
C LYS A 331 4.44 42.84 5.81
N PRO A 332 3.21 43.02 6.31
CA PRO A 332 2.42 41.90 6.83
C PRO A 332 2.12 40.89 5.72
N MET A 333 2.40 39.61 5.98
CA MET A 333 2.06 38.51 5.09
C MET A 333 0.93 37.67 5.68
N GLN A 334 0.12 37.11 4.79
CA GLN A 334 -1.11 36.40 5.10
C GLN A 334 -0.95 34.92 4.73
N ALA A 335 -1.68 34.07 5.45
CA ALA A 335 -1.93 32.70 5.06
C ALA A 335 -3.40 32.57 4.67
N LEU A 336 -3.66 31.93 3.53
CA LEU A 336 -4.99 31.59 3.04
C LEU A 336 -5.21 30.14 3.39
N VAL A 337 -6.00 29.86 4.43
CA VAL A 337 -6.12 28.53 5.03
C VAL A 337 -7.53 28.01 4.86
N SER A 338 -7.67 26.78 4.39
CA SER A 338 -8.97 26.11 4.34
C SER A 338 -9.59 25.95 5.73
N ARG A 339 -10.89 25.64 5.76
CA ARG A 339 -11.49 24.98 6.93
C ARG A 339 -10.76 23.66 7.22
N ASP A 340 -10.95 23.13 8.43
CA ASP A 340 -10.50 21.78 8.75
C ASP A 340 -11.24 20.78 7.86
N LEU A 341 -10.51 20.09 6.99
CA LEU A 341 -11.05 19.12 6.05
C LEU A 341 -11.26 17.76 6.70
N LYS A 342 -10.94 17.56 7.99
CA LYS A 342 -11.09 16.28 8.69
C LYS A 342 -12.53 15.73 8.61
N ASP A 343 -13.54 16.59 8.60
CA ASP A 343 -14.95 16.19 8.46
C ASP A 343 -15.34 15.90 7.01
N LEU A 344 -14.81 16.66 6.04
CA LEU A 344 -14.94 16.34 4.61
C LEU A 344 -14.22 15.05 4.25
N ARG A 345 -13.16 14.69 4.99
CA ARG A 345 -12.52 13.39 4.86
C ARG A 345 -13.43 12.24 5.28
N GLN A 346 -14.40 12.45 6.17
CA GLN A 346 -15.39 11.41 6.48
C GLN A 346 -16.49 11.33 5.42
N GLN A 347 -16.57 12.29 4.49
CA GLN A 347 -17.55 12.31 3.41
C GLN A 347 -17.03 11.69 2.11
N VAL A 348 -15.71 11.69 1.89
CA VAL A 348 -15.06 10.94 0.79
C VAL A 348 -14.74 9.53 1.29
N PRO A 349 -15.47 8.51 0.83
CA PRO A 349 -15.33 7.15 1.31
C PRO A 349 -13.90 6.62 1.08
N ILE A 350 -13.41 5.78 1.98
CA ILE A 350 -12.10 5.11 1.90
C ILE A 350 -11.86 4.46 0.55
N VAL A 351 -12.94 3.97 -0.06
CA VAL A 351 -12.96 3.43 -1.39
C VAL A 351 -12.41 4.45 -2.37
N GLU A 352 -12.86 5.71 -2.35
CA GLU A 352 -12.39 6.78 -3.24
C GLU A 352 -10.97 7.28 -2.94
N ARG A 353 -10.41 6.99 -1.76
CA ARG A 353 -9.02 7.31 -1.40
C ARG A 353 -8.01 6.23 -1.76
N LYS A 354 -8.43 4.97 -1.66
CA LYS A 354 -7.55 3.79 -1.72
C LYS A 354 -7.87 2.88 -2.89
N TYR A 355 -8.88 3.18 -3.71
CA TYR A 355 -9.23 2.28 -4.80
C TYR A 355 -8.16 2.25 -5.88
N LEU A 356 -7.93 1.05 -6.37
CA LEU A 356 -7.24 0.82 -7.63
C LEU A 356 -8.33 0.72 -8.70
N GLU A 357 -8.31 1.64 -9.65
CA GLU A 357 -9.19 1.59 -10.82
C GLU A 357 -8.59 0.62 -11.85
N GLY A 358 -9.44 -0.22 -12.46
CA GLY A 358 -9.04 -1.33 -13.33
C GLY A 358 -8.10 -0.99 -14.50
N SER A 359 -8.06 0.27 -14.93
CA SER A 359 -7.21 0.76 -16.03
C SER A 359 -5.84 1.32 -15.59
N THR A 360 -5.55 1.35 -14.29
CA THR A 360 -4.35 2.00 -13.76
C THR A 360 -3.14 1.06 -13.69
N PRO A 361 -1.89 1.59 -13.81
CA PRO A 361 -0.69 0.79 -13.58
C PRO A 361 -0.66 0.11 -12.21
N GLN A 362 -1.21 0.77 -11.18
CA GLN A 362 -1.29 0.23 -9.82
C GLN A 362 -2.24 -0.97 -9.72
N TYR A 363 -3.37 -0.96 -10.46
CA TYR A 363 -4.23 -2.14 -10.57
C TYR A 363 -3.50 -3.30 -11.24
N SER A 364 -2.79 -3.04 -12.35
CA SER A 364 -2.02 -4.08 -13.05
C SER A 364 -0.95 -4.70 -12.14
N GLN A 365 -0.25 -3.90 -11.35
CA GLN A 365 0.70 -4.38 -10.34
C GLN A 365 0.03 -5.17 -9.23
N TRP A 366 -1.12 -4.72 -8.72
CA TRP A 366 -1.90 -5.47 -7.75
C TRP A 366 -2.35 -6.82 -8.33
N TYR A 367 -2.89 -6.84 -9.55
CA TYR A 367 -3.38 -8.05 -10.20
C TYR A 367 -2.24 -9.07 -10.35
N ALA A 368 -1.10 -8.65 -10.92
CA ALA A 368 0.06 -9.50 -11.12
C ALA A 368 0.67 -10.04 -9.81
N SER A 369 0.53 -9.31 -8.69
CA SER A 369 1.07 -9.73 -7.40
C SER A 369 0.07 -10.45 -6.49
N ARG A 370 -1.23 -10.35 -6.76
CA ARG A 370 -2.31 -10.81 -5.85
C ARG A 370 -3.29 -11.80 -6.47
N VAL A 371 -3.17 -12.10 -7.76
CA VAL A 371 -3.87 -13.20 -8.42
C VAL A 371 -2.85 -14.33 -8.63
N TRP A 372 -3.09 -15.46 -7.97
CA TRP A 372 -2.14 -16.58 -7.96
C TRP A 372 -2.04 -17.31 -9.31
N ASN A 373 -3.17 -17.48 -10.01
CA ASN A 373 -3.23 -18.21 -11.26
C ASN A 373 -2.98 -17.27 -12.45
N GLY A 374 -1.99 -17.60 -13.29
CA GLY A 374 -1.55 -16.79 -14.43
C GLY A 374 -2.45 -16.87 -15.67
N ARG A 375 -3.59 -17.57 -15.62
CA ARG A 375 -4.59 -17.54 -16.69
C ARG A 375 -5.27 -16.17 -16.77
N ASP A 376 -5.57 -15.72 -18.00
CA ASP A 376 -6.39 -14.53 -18.21
C ASP A 376 -7.88 -14.88 -18.04
N PHE A 377 -8.44 -14.55 -16.88
CA PHE A 377 -9.83 -14.80 -16.55
C PHE A 377 -10.83 -13.87 -17.27
N ARG A 378 -10.36 -12.82 -17.96
CA ARG A 378 -11.18 -11.79 -18.63
C ARG A 378 -12.30 -11.22 -17.75
N ARG A 379 -12.04 -11.16 -16.44
CA ARG A 379 -12.93 -10.63 -15.40
C ARG A 379 -12.15 -9.65 -14.55
N MET A 380 -12.67 -8.43 -14.45
CA MET A 380 -11.98 -7.30 -13.83
C MET A 380 -12.94 -6.49 -12.95
N PRO A 381 -12.75 -6.52 -11.62
CA PRO A 381 -13.43 -5.59 -10.72
C PRO A 381 -13.20 -4.15 -11.15
N SER A 382 -14.24 -3.33 -11.10
CA SER A 382 -14.14 -1.90 -11.42
C SER A 382 -13.26 -1.17 -10.39
N MET A 383 -13.30 -1.63 -9.15
CA MET A 383 -12.59 -1.02 -8.02
C MET A 383 -12.05 -2.12 -7.12
N VAL A 384 -10.82 -1.94 -6.61
CA VAL A 384 -10.24 -2.78 -5.56
C VAL A 384 -9.89 -1.93 -4.36
N VAL A 385 -10.31 -2.33 -3.17
CA VAL A 385 -9.95 -1.67 -1.90
C VAL A 385 -9.21 -2.63 -1.00
N CYS A 386 -7.95 -2.31 -0.72
CA CYS A 386 -7.15 -3.03 0.26
C CYS A 386 -7.42 -2.47 1.66
N VAL A 387 -8.16 -3.22 2.47
CA VAL A 387 -8.51 -2.81 3.83
C VAL A 387 -7.37 -3.14 4.82
N LYS A 388 -7.36 -2.46 5.97
CA LYS A 388 -6.39 -2.69 7.05
C LYS A 388 -7.02 -3.03 8.41
N ASN A 389 -8.34 -2.84 8.56
CA ASN A 389 -9.09 -3.20 9.75
C ASN A 389 -10.58 -3.38 9.40
N GLU A 390 -11.37 -3.85 10.36
CA GLU A 390 -12.78 -4.17 10.21
C GLU A 390 -13.65 -2.95 9.88
N SER A 391 -13.30 -1.77 10.40
CA SER A 391 -14.04 -0.53 10.10
C SER A 391 -13.95 -0.13 8.63
N GLU A 392 -12.81 -0.39 7.98
CA GLU A 392 -12.62 -0.14 6.55
C GLU A 392 -13.46 -1.11 5.68
N VAL A 393 -13.75 -2.31 6.18
CA VAL A 393 -14.65 -3.27 5.52
C VAL A 393 -16.09 -2.77 5.57
N VAL A 394 -16.54 -2.30 6.74
CA VAL A 394 -17.88 -1.71 6.93
C VAL A 394 -18.06 -0.51 6.01
N GLU A 395 -17.06 0.36 5.92
CA GLU A 395 -17.09 1.54 5.05
C GLU A 395 -17.17 1.15 3.56
N ALA A 396 -16.41 0.13 3.14
CA ALA A 396 -16.47 -0.37 1.76
C ALA A 396 -17.83 -0.98 1.40
N ILE A 397 -18.46 -1.72 2.32
CA ILE A 397 -19.83 -2.24 2.16
C ILE A 397 -20.84 -1.10 2.01
N ASN A 398 -20.76 -0.10 2.90
CA ASN A 398 -21.66 1.06 2.85
C ASN A 398 -21.46 1.88 1.57
N TYR A 399 -20.23 2.00 1.09
CA TYR A 399 -19.92 2.62 -0.19
C TYR A 399 -20.56 1.87 -1.36
N ALA A 400 -20.39 0.55 -1.42
CA ALA A 400 -20.95 -0.28 -2.46
C ALA A 400 -22.47 -0.15 -2.50
N ARG A 401 -23.12 -0.19 -1.33
CA ARG A 401 -24.58 0.01 -1.22
C ARG A 401 -25.02 1.38 -1.73
N LYS A 402 -24.34 2.45 -1.31
CA LYS A 402 -24.64 3.83 -1.72
C LYS A 402 -24.51 4.04 -3.23
N ASN A 403 -23.56 3.35 -3.87
CA ASN A 403 -23.26 3.48 -5.30
C ASN A 403 -23.82 2.35 -6.17
N ASN A 404 -24.67 1.49 -5.61
CA ASN A 404 -25.26 0.34 -6.30
C ASN A 404 -24.21 -0.58 -6.98
N LEU A 405 -23.06 -0.77 -6.32
CA LEU A 405 -22.01 -1.69 -6.74
C LEU A 405 -22.19 -3.03 -6.03
N LYS A 406 -21.98 -4.14 -6.76
CA LYS A 406 -21.88 -5.46 -6.14
C LYS A 406 -20.50 -5.62 -5.49
N VAL A 407 -20.45 -6.37 -4.40
CA VAL A 407 -19.23 -6.63 -3.63
C VAL A 407 -18.72 -8.02 -3.92
N THR A 408 -17.42 -8.13 -4.16
CA THR A 408 -16.69 -9.39 -4.14
C THR A 408 -15.53 -9.30 -3.16
N VAL A 409 -15.03 -10.43 -2.68
CA VAL A 409 -14.08 -10.48 -1.58
C VAL A 409 -12.91 -11.37 -1.93
N LYS A 410 -11.70 -10.93 -1.58
CA LYS A 410 -10.47 -11.71 -1.70
C LYS A 410 -9.70 -11.68 -0.39
N THR A 411 -9.08 -12.81 -0.07
CA THR A 411 -7.95 -12.89 0.88
C THR A 411 -6.67 -13.21 0.10
N GLY A 412 -6.23 -14.47 0.07
CA GLY A 412 -4.94 -14.85 -0.54
C GLY A 412 -4.92 -14.89 -2.06
N GLY A 413 -6.07 -14.79 -2.73
CA GLY A 413 -6.13 -14.86 -4.20
C GLY A 413 -5.83 -16.26 -4.80
N HIS A 414 -5.68 -17.27 -3.94
CA HIS A 414 -5.39 -18.67 -4.31
C HIS A 414 -6.64 -19.40 -4.83
N SER A 415 -7.18 -18.93 -5.96
CA SER A 415 -8.37 -19.49 -6.61
C SER A 415 -8.00 -20.02 -7.99
N TYR A 416 -8.27 -21.31 -8.23
CA TYR A 416 -8.08 -21.92 -9.56
C TYR A 416 -8.96 -21.27 -10.61
N ALA A 417 -10.17 -20.87 -10.24
CA ALA A 417 -11.18 -20.28 -11.11
C ALA A 417 -11.22 -18.74 -11.07
N GLY A 418 -10.31 -18.08 -10.34
CA GLY A 418 -10.36 -16.63 -10.14
C GLY A 418 -11.73 -16.16 -9.60
N SER A 419 -12.35 -16.95 -8.73
CA SER A 419 -13.77 -16.79 -8.32
C SER A 419 -14.11 -15.46 -7.65
N PHE A 420 -13.11 -14.73 -7.16
CA PHE A 420 -13.28 -13.38 -6.61
C PHE A 420 -13.28 -12.29 -7.71
N LEU A 421 -12.91 -12.59 -8.94
CA LEU A 421 -12.90 -11.65 -10.05
C LEU A 421 -14.27 -11.60 -10.73
N HIS A 422 -14.94 -10.46 -10.62
CA HIS A 422 -16.21 -10.16 -11.27
C HIS A 422 -16.13 -8.80 -11.96
N ASN A 423 -16.80 -8.66 -13.10
CA ASN A 423 -16.95 -7.36 -13.78
C ASN A 423 -17.94 -6.48 -13.01
N ASN A 424 -17.76 -5.16 -13.04
CA ASN A 424 -18.69 -4.19 -12.45
C ASN A 424 -18.87 -4.34 -10.93
N THR A 425 -17.84 -4.79 -10.22
CA THR A 425 -17.87 -4.98 -8.77
C THR A 425 -16.81 -4.16 -8.04
N LEU A 426 -17.08 -3.87 -6.78
CA LEU A 426 -16.08 -3.49 -5.79
C LEU A 426 -15.48 -4.75 -5.16
N LEU A 427 -14.17 -4.98 -5.36
CA LEU A 427 -13.44 -6.03 -4.68
C LEU A 427 -12.85 -5.50 -3.38
N ILE A 428 -13.18 -6.16 -2.26
CA ILE A 428 -12.59 -5.90 -0.95
C ILE A 428 -11.47 -6.91 -0.73
N ASP A 429 -10.22 -6.42 -0.65
CA ASP A 429 -9.03 -7.23 -0.41
C ASP A 429 -8.67 -7.22 1.08
N LEU A 430 -8.92 -8.35 1.74
CA LEU A 430 -8.71 -8.59 3.17
C LEU A 430 -7.30 -9.08 3.51
N ALA A 431 -6.38 -9.17 2.54
CA ALA A 431 -5.06 -9.78 2.77
C ALA A 431 -4.24 -9.13 3.90
N ASN A 432 -4.50 -7.86 4.22
CA ASN A 432 -3.81 -7.17 5.34
C ASN A 432 -4.51 -7.33 6.69
N LEU A 433 -5.66 -8.01 6.76
CA LEU A 433 -6.24 -8.46 8.03
C LEU A 433 -5.54 -9.76 8.42
N ASN A 434 -4.36 -9.65 9.02
CA ASN A 434 -3.47 -10.79 9.30
C ASN A 434 -3.01 -10.86 10.76
N GLU A 435 -3.76 -10.27 11.69
CA GLU A 435 -3.53 -10.43 13.12
C GLU A 435 -3.83 -11.86 13.59
N LEU A 436 -3.05 -12.32 14.56
CA LEU A 436 -3.11 -13.66 15.13
C LEU A 436 -2.81 -13.60 16.63
N GLU A 437 -3.61 -14.26 17.45
CA GLU A 437 -3.44 -14.38 18.90
C GLU A 437 -3.68 -15.83 19.34
N VAL A 438 -2.80 -16.36 20.19
CA VAL A 438 -2.88 -17.73 20.73
C VAL A 438 -3.34 -17.70 22.18
N ASP A 439 -4.40 -18.44 22.47
CA ASP A 439 -4.81 -18.80 23.82
C ASP A 439 -4.34 -20.23 24.09
N PHE A 440 -3.13 -20.32 24.67
CA PHE A 440 -2.48 -21.59 24.97
C PHE A 440 -3.28 -22.44 25.96
N GLU A 441 -3.84 -21.83 27.01
CA GLU A 441 -4.55 -22.54 28.08
C GLU A 441 -5.79 -23.27 27.55
N ASN A 442 -6.49 -22.68 26.57
CA ASN A 442 -7.69 -23.26 25.98
C ASN A 442 -7.44 -23.97 24.64
N HIS A 443 -6.18 -24.06 24.18
CA HIS A 443 -5.79 -24.55 22.85
C HIS A 443 -6.60 -23.87 21.72
N ARG A 444 -6.69 -22.54 21.78
CA ARG A 444 -7.46 -21.72 20.83
C ARG A 444 -6.59 -20.70 20.14
N VAL A 445 -7.03 -20.33 18.94
CA VAL A 445 -6.43 -19.24 18.18
C VAL A 445 -7.51 -18.29 17.72
N THR A 446 -7.26 -17.00 17.89
CA THR A 446 -8.00 -15.94 17.23
C THR A 446 -7.18 -15.46 16.04
N ALA A 447 -7.71 -15.60 14.82
CA ALA A 447 -6.98 -15.27 13.59
C ALA A 447 -7.83 -14.44 12.63
N GLN A 448 -7.25 -13.40 12.06
CA GLN A 448 -7.85 -12.67 10.94
C GLN A 448 -7.68 -13.46 9.61
N PRO A 449 -8.50 -13.20 8.58
CA PRO A 449 -8.63 -14.08 7.42
C PRO A 449 -7.39 -14.07 6.49
N GLY A 450 -6.52 -13.07 6.61
CA GLY A 450 -5.26 -12.93 5.87
C GLY A 450 -4.06 -13.65 6.50
N VAL A 451 -4.22 -14.32 7.65
CA VAL A 451 -3.17 -15.18 8.21
C VAL A 451 -2.92 -16.35 7.25
N THR A 452 -1.65 -16.64 6.97
CA THR A 452 -1.24 -17.76 6.10
C THR A 452 -1.09 -19.08 6.86
N SER A 453 -1.13 -20.19 6.13
CA SER A 453 -0.92 -21.54 6.67
C SER A 453 0.41 -21.68 7.39
N GLN A 454 1.48 -21.12 6.81
CA GLN A 454 2.81 -21.08 7.43
C GLN A 454 2.80 -20.30 8.75
N GLN A 455 2.33 -19.04 8.73
CA GLN A 455 2.29 -18.19 9.93
C GLN A 455 1.53 -18.85 11.08
N LEU A 456 0.38 -19.46 10.79
CA LEU A 456 -0.42 -20.13 11.82
C LEU A 456 0.34 -21.30 12.47
N ASN A 457 0.90 -22.21 11.66
CA ASN A 457 1.58 -23.38 12.21
C ASN A 457 2.94 -23.09 12.85
N GLU A 458 3.66 -22.06 12.37
CA GLU A 458 4.91 -21.60 13.01
C GLU A 458 4.63 -21.09 14.42
N VAL A 459 3.64 -20.21 14.57
CA VAL A 459 3.25 -19.66 15.88
C VAL A 459 2.70 -20.77 16.80
N LEU A 460 1.87 -21.68 16.29
CA LEU A 460 1.35 -22.79 17.08
C LEU A 460 2.43 -23.78 17.54
N ALA A 461 3.51 -23.93 16.77
CA ALA A 461 4.61 -24.85 17.12
C ALA A 461 5.33 -24.42 18.41
N GLU A 462 5.39 -23.12 18.73
CA GLU A 462 5.96 -22.61 19.98
C GLU A 462 5.21 -23.10 21.23
N TYR A 463 3.97 -23.56 21.04
CA TYR A 463 3.04 -23.99 22.08
C TYR A 463 2.72 -25.49 22.03
N ASP A 464 3.48 -26.30 21.27
CA ASP A 464 3.18 -27.72 21.01
C ASP A 464 1.77 -27.97 20.44
N LEU A 465 1.26 -26.99 19.69
CA LEU A 465 -0.04 -27.05 19.02
C LEU A 465 0.11 -27.13 17.49
N ALA A 466 -0.97 -27.52 16.83
CA ALA A 466 -1.08 -27.61 15.39
C ALA A 466 -2.53 -27.39 14.93
N PHE A 467 -2.69 -26.95 13.68
CA PHE A 467 -3.98 -26.82 13.02
C PHE A 467 -3.93 -27.50 11.64
N PRO A 468 -5.01 -28.13 11.15
CA PRO A 468 -5.06 -28.70 9.81
C PRO A 468 -5.10 -27.59 8.75
N THR A 469 -3.95 -26.98 8.44
CA THR A 469 -3.84 -25.95 7.38
C THR A 469 -3.73 -26.58 5.98
N GLY A 470 -3.77 -25.75 4.93
CA GLY A 470 -3.46 -26.18 3.59
C GLY A 470 -2.00 -26.62 3.43
N HIS A 471 -1.71 -27.35 2.34
CA HIS A 471 -0.39 -27.88 2.02
C HIS A 471 0.58 -26.85 1.45
N ALA A 472 0.10 -25.69 0.99
CA ALA A 472 0.94 -24.60 0.48
C ALA A 472 1.10 -23.49 1.53
N ARG A 473 2.33 -22.97 1.68
CA ARG A 473 2.72 -22.02 2.72
C ARG A 473 1.87 -20.75 2.77
N ASN A 474 1.55 -20.20 1.60
CA ASN A 474 0.95 -18.87 1.42
C ASN A 474 -0.58 -18.90 1.35
N VAL A 475 -1.22 -20.08 1.44
CA VAL A 475 -2.68 -20.19 1.49
C VAL A 475 -3.18 -19.51 2.76
N MET A 476 -4.04 -18.51 2.57
CA MET A 476 -4.65 -17.73 3.66
C MET A 476 -5.95 -18.38 4.16
N LEU A 477 -6.26 -18.17 5.44
CA LEU A 477 -7.37 -18.82 6.14
C LEU A 477 -8.76 -18.52 5.53
N GLY A 478 -9.00 -17.30 5.05
CA GLY A 478 -10.33 -16.84 4.63
C GLY A 478 -11.06 -17.80 3.69
N GLY A 479 -10.65 -17.86 2.42
CA GLY A 479 -11.26 -18.75 1.43
C GLY A 479 -11.07 -20.24 1.75
N PHE A 480 -9.93 -20.60 2.36
CA PHE A 480 -9.63 -21.98 2.73
C PHE A 480 -10.66 -22.56 3.71
N LEU A 481 -10.92 -21.86 4.82
CA LEU A 481 -11.88 -22.29 5.82
C LEU A 481 -13.31 -22.16 5.33
N LEU A 482 -13.66 -21.07 4.63
CA LEU A 482 -15.03 -20.85 4.15
C LEU A 482 -15.50 -21.95 3.18
N GLY A 483 -14.62 -22.51 2.35
CA GLY A 483 -14.98 -23.61 1.44
C GLY A 483 -14.91 -25.00 2.07
N GLY A 484 -14.30 -25.14 3.25
CA GLY A 484 -14.18 -26.40 3.98
C GLY A 484 -12.77 -26.65 4.50
N GLY A 485 -11.77 -26.56 3.62
CA GLY A 485 -10.36 -26.76 3.94
C GLY A 485 -9.97 -28.23 4.06
N LEU A 486 -9.39 -28.80 3.00
CA LEU A 486 -8.79 -30.14 3.05
C LEU A 486 -7.35 -30.01 3.57
N GLY A 487 -7.19 -30.00 4.88
CA GLY A 487 -5.90 -29.74 5.52
C GLY A 487 -5.01 -30.96 5.76
N ILE A 488 -3.77 -30.69 6.15
CA ILE A 488 -2.82 -31.70 6.64
C ILE A 488 -3.39 -32.40 7.87
N ASN A 489 -3.32 -33.74 7.92
CA ASN A 489 -3.81 -34.58 9.02
C ASN A 489 -5.27 -34.29 9.45
N CYS A 490 -6.09 -33.73 8.54
CA CYS A 490 -7.46 -33.30 8.84
C CYS A 490 -8.32 -34.46 9.38
N SER A 491 -8.05 -35.68 8.92
CA SER A 491 -8.69 -36.92 9.34
C SER A 491 -8.65 -37.15 10.86
N GLN A 492 -7.49 -36.92 11.48
CA GLN A 492 -7.30 -37.05 12.93
C GLN A 492 -7.77 -35.79 13.68
N TRP A 493 -7.65 -34.61 13.06
CA TRP A 493 -7.93 -33.31 13.65
C TRP A 493 -9.33 -32.76 13.34
N GLY A 494 -10.35 -33.61 13.46
CA GLY A 494 -11.75 -33.18 13.41
C GLY A 494 -12.40 -33.15 12.03
N GLY A 495 -11.74 -33.65 10.99
CA GLY A 495 -12.21 -33.63 9.61
C GLY A 495 -11.72 -32.40 8.85
N MET A 496 -12.50 -31.94 7.86
CA MET A 496 -12.20 -30.70 7.14
C MET A 496 -11.92 -29.55 8.12
N SER A 497 -10.96 -28.69 7.78
CA SER A 497 -10.42 -27.66 8.68
C SER A 497 -11.49 -26.71 9.22
N THR A 498 -12.54 -26.45 8.45
CA THR A 498 -13.68 -25.63 8.86
C THR A 498 -14.42 -26.15 10.08
N PHE A 499 -14.33 -27.45 10.39
CA PHE A 499 -14.98 -28.02 11.58
C PHE A 499 -14.22 -27.70 12.88
N ASN A 500 -13.04 -27.10 12.77
CA ASN A 500 -12.30 -26.54 13.90
C ASN A 500 -12.59 -25.05 14.12
N VAL A 501 -13.48 -24.44 13.34
CA VAL A 501 -13.99 -23.08 13.61
C VAL A 501 -15.06 -23.17 14.71
N GLU A 502 -14.81 -22.54 15.85
CA GLU A 502 -15.73 -22.50 16.99
C GLU A 502 -16.63 -21.26 16.99
N ALA A 503 -16.13 -20.15 16.45
CA ALA A 503 -16.88 -18.91 16.25
C ALA A 503 -16.21 -18.04 15.17
N LEU A 504 -16.91 -16.99 14.74
CA LEU A 504 -16.46 -16.03 13.72
C LEU A 504 -16.93 -14.62 14.04
N GLU A 505 -16.21 -13.61 13.57
CA GLU A 505 -16.78 -12.28 13.34
C GLU A 505 -17.10 -12.11 11.86
N VAL A 506 -18.36 -11.77 11.56
CA VAL A 506 -18.86 -11.61 10.18
C VAL A 506 -19.53 -10.27 9.98
N ILE A 507 -19.44 -9.74 8.76
CA ILE A 507 -20.11 -8.52 8.33
C ILE A 507 -21.05 -8.88 7.18
N THR A 508 -22.35 -8.64 7.33
CA THR A 508 -23.35 -8.95 6.31
C THR A 508 -23.67 -7.73 5.44
N SER A 509 -24.65 -7.87 4.55
CA SER A 509 -25.05 -6.84 3.59
C SER A 509 -25.50 -5.53 4.22
N ASP A 510 -25.84 -5.51 5.52
CA ASP A 510 -26.23 -4.32 6.28
C ASP A 510 -25.05 -3.56 6.92
N GLY A 511 -23.83 -4.09 6.82
CA GLY A 511 -22.61 -3.48 7.34
C GLY A 511 -22.41 -3.62 8.85
N GLN A 512 -23.19 -4.44 9.56
CA GLN A 512 -22.97 -4.68 10.99
C GLN A 512 -22.02 -5.86 11.22
N ILE A 513 -21.07 -5.67 12.15
CA ILE A 513 -20.19 -6.72 12.65
C ILE A 513 -20.99 -7.59 13.63
N ARG A 514 -20.93 -8.91 13.46
CA ARG A 514 -21.62 -9.89 14.29
C ARG A 514 -20.66 -10.99 14.72
N TYR A 515 -20.62 -11.27 16.01
CA TYR A 515 -20.05 -12.51 16.52
C TYR A 515 -21.05 -13.64 16.28
N VAL A 516 -20.62 -14.72 15.62
CA VAL A 516 -21.47 -15.85 15.27
C VAL A 516 -20.85 -17.18 15.71
N ASP A 517 -21.67 -18.01 16.35
CA ASP A 517 -21.34 -19.35 16.82
C ASP A 517 -22.61 -20.23 16.83
N ASN A 518 -22.60 -21.38 17.52
CA ASN A 518 -23.77 -22.25 17.62
C ASN A 518 -24.97 -21.63 18.37
N CYS A 519 -24.77 -20.60 19.18
CA CYS A 519 -25.79 -19.96 20.01
C CYS A 519 -26.20 -18.58 19.46
N ASN A 520 -25.33 -17.93 18.70
CA ASN A 520 -25.46 -16.57 18.20
C ASN A 520 -25.47 -16.59 16.67
N SER A 521 -26.64 -16.34 16.06
CA SER A 521 -26.84 -16.48 14.60
C SER A 521 -26.34 -17.82 14.03
N PRO A 522 -26.85 -18.97 14.53
CA PRO A 522 -26.38 -20.30 14.16
C PRO A 522 -26.48 -20.58 12.65
N ASP A 523 -27.36 -19.89 11.94
CA ASP A 523 -27.49 -20.00 10.49
C ASP A 523 -26.29 -19.42 9.72
N LEU A 524 -25.75 -18.27 10.17
CA LEU A 524 -24.53 -17.70 9.60
C LEU A 524 -23.31 -18.57 9.95
N PHE A 525 -23.25 -19.06 11.19
CA PHE A 525 -22.19 -19.99 11.61
C PHE A 525 -22.24 -21.33 10.84
N TRP A 526 -23.42 -21.83 10.53
CA TRP A 526 -23.62 -22.99 9.66
C TRP A 526 -23.16 -22.71 8.23
N ALA A 527 -23.53 -21.56 7.66
CA ALA A 527 -23.18 -21.17 6.30
C ALA A 527 -21.67 -20.97 6.12
N ALA A 528 -21.02 -20.30 7.09
CA ALA A 528 -19.58 -20.02 7.04
C ALA A 528 -18.71 -21.28 7.02
N ARG A 529 -19.24 -22.42 7.50
CA ARG A 529 -18.53 -23.69 7.50
C ARG A 529 -18.78 -24.49 6.22
N GLY A 530 -18.49 -23.90 5.06
CA GLY A 530 -18.49 -24.60 3.77
C GLY A 530 -19.15 -23.89 2.59
N ALA A 531 -19.75 -22.71 2.75
CA ALA A 531 -20.34 -21.98 1.62
C ALA A 531 -19.32 -21.53 0.56
N GLY A 532 -18.04 -21.36 0.95
CA GLY A 532 -16.95 -20.96 0.07
C GLY A 532 -17.26 -19.66 -0.68
N PRO A 533 -17.09 -19.61 -2.02
CA PRO A 533 -17.38 -18.43 -2.83
C PRO A 533 -18.87 -18.05 -2.85
N GLU A 534 -19.77 -18.94 -2.43
CA GLU A 534 -21.20 -18.67 -2.32
C GLU A 534 -21.60 -18.03 -0.98
N SER A 535 -20.63 -17.59 -0.18
CA SER A 535 -20.87 -16.80 1.03
C SER A 535 -21.52 -15.45 0.70
N PHE A 536 -22.36 -14.94 1.60
CA PHE A 536 -23.10 -13.67 1.49
C PHE A 536 -22.82 -12.78 2.72
N PHE A 537 -21.59 -12.88 3.22
CA PHE A 537 -21.03 -12.13 4.33
C PHE A 537 -19.51 -12.15 4.22
N ILE A 538 -18.86 -11.23 4.92
CA ILE A 538 -17.40 -11.11 4.99
C ILE A 538 -16.93 -11.56 6.37
N VAL A 539 -16.04 -12.55 6.45
CA VAL A 539 -15.42 -12.95 7.72
C VAL A 539 -14.22 -12.03 7.98
N THR A 540 -14.18 -11.42 9.16
CA THR A 540 -13.05 -10.59 9.62
C THR A 540 -12.21 -11.27 10.69
N ARG A 541 -12.75 -12.28 11.40
CA ARG A 541 -12.03 -13.00 12.45
C ARG A 541 -12.55 -14.44 12.59
N PHE A 542 -11.64 -15.36 12.85
CA PHE A 542 -11.88 -16.76 13.14
C PHE A 542 -11.46 -17.07 14.57
N TYR A 543 -12.26 -17.86 15.28
CA TYR A 543 -11.88 -18.49 16.55
C TYR A 543 -11.73 -19.98 16.30
N LEU A 544 -10.50 -20.46 16.39
CA LEU A 544 -10.07 -21.77 15.92
C LEU A 544 -9.68 -22.66 17.10
N LYS A 545 -10.23 -23.87 17.11
CA LYS A 545 -9.75 -24.97 17.94
C LYS A 545 -8.45 -25.54 17.37
N CYS A 546 -7.44 -25.67 18.23
CA CYS A 546 -6.15 -26.26 17.88
C CYS A 546 -5.99 -27.63 18.52
N TRP A 547 -5.04 -28.41 17.99
CA TRP A 547 -4.76 -29.78 18.41
C TRP A 547 -3.34 -29.88 18.92
N LYS A 548 -3.07 -30.87 19.80
CA LYS A 548 -1.69 -31.18 20.17
C LYS A 548 -0.90 -31.61 18.93
N ARG A 549 0.29 -31.05 18.78
CA ARG A 549 1.21 -31.40 17.70
C ARG A 549 1.76 -32.82 17.93
N PRO A 550 1.79 -33.69 16.91
CA PRO A 550 2.47 -34.99 17.00
C PRO A 550 3.97 -34.75 17.18
N SER A 551 4.59 -35.53 18.05
CA SER A 551 6.05 -35.46 18.27
C SER A 551 6.84 -36.10 17.13
N VAL A 552 6.21 -36.96 16.33
CA VAL A 552 6.82 -37.66 15.20
C VAL A 552 5.89 -37.64 13.99
N ILE A 553 6.41 -37.20 12.85
CA ILE A 553 5.75 -37.35 11.54
C ILE A 553 6.73 -38.09 10.63
N THR A 554 6.25 -39.16 9.98
CA THR A 554 7.06 -39.97 9.07
C THR A 554 6.43 -40.03 7.69
N SER A 555 7.26 -40.04 6.65
CA SER A 555 6.87 -40.20 5.26
C SER A 555 7.51 -41.45 4.65
N SER A 556 6.74 -42.20 3.88
CA SER A 556 7.24 -43.29 3.03
C SER A 556 6.61 -43.19 1.65
N VAL A 557 7.44 -43.33 0.62
CA VAL A 557 7.05 -43.21 -0.79
C VAL A 557 7.35 -44.52 -1.51
N TYR A 558 6.36 -45.03 -2.22
CA TYR A 558 6.46 -46.27 -3.00
C TYR A 558 6.07 -46.01 -4.45
N SER A 559 6.81 -46.59 -5.37
CA SER A 559 6.49 -46.60 -6.81
C SER A 559 5.76 -47.88 -7.18
N LEU A 560 4.79 -47.75 -8.09
CA LEU A 560 3.99 -48.86 -8.61
C LEU A 560 3.55 -48.62 -10.05
N SER A 561 3.35 -49.71 -10.78
CA SER A 561 2.72 -49.65 -12.10
C SER A 561 1.23 -49.35 -11.98
N LEU A 562 0.65 -48.72 -13.01
CA LEU A 562 -0.78 -48.41 -13.05
C LEU A 562 -1.67 -49.66 -12.96
N GLU A 563 -1.20 -50.81 -13.42
CA GLU A 563 -1.90 -52.10 -13.30
C GLU A 563 -2.09 -52.54 -11.84
N GLN A 564 -1.25 -52.08 -10.92
CA GLN A 564 -1.32 -52.43 -9.49
C GLN A 564 -2.30 -51.54 -8.72
N VAL A 565 -2.71 -50.40 -9.26
CA VAL A 565 -3.53 -49.41 -8.56
C VAL A 565 -4.90 -49.97 -8.14
N PRO A 566 -5.67 -50.72 -8.97
CA PRO A 566 -6.92 -51.33 -8.53
C PRO A 566 -6.76 -52.24 -7.30
N VAL A 567 -5.68 -53.03 -7.26
CA VAL A 567 -5.37 -53.93 -6.14
C VAL A 567 -5.01 -53.12 -4.88
N LEU A 568 -4.24 -52.04 -5.04
CA LEU A 568 -3.92 -51.11 -3.95
C LEU A 568 -5.18 -50.48 -3.34
N LEU A 569 -6.09 -49.96 -4.18
CA LEU A 569 -7.32 -49.32 -3.72
C LEU A 569 -8.23 -50.31 -2.99
N ALA A 570 -8.39 -51.53 -3.51
CA ALA A 570 -9.12 -52.59 -2.81
C ALA A 570 -8.44 -52.99 -1.48
N GLY A 571 -7.09 -53.00 -1.47
CA GLY A 571 -6.30 -53.22 -0.26
C GLY A 571 -6.52 -52.14 0.80
N LEU A 572 -6.60 -50.87 0.39
CA LEU A 572 -6.90 -49.73 1.27
C LEU A 572 -8.29 -49.84 1.89
N GLU A 573 -9.31 -50.15 1.08
CA GLU A 573 -10.68 -50.33 1.60
C GLU A 573 -10.77 -51.44 2.63
N LYS A 574 -10.11 -52.56 2.37
CA LYS A 574 -10.08 -53.69 3.30
C LYS A 574 -9.24 -53.39 4.55
N ALA A 575 -8.16 -52.64 4.40
CA ALA A 575 -7.28 -52.28 5.51
C ALA A 575 -7.91 -51.25 6.44
N SER A 576 -8.81 -50.40 5.94
CA SER A 576 -9.44 -49.27 6.64
C SER A 576 -8.44 -48.50 7.52
N PRO A 577 -7.48 -47.78 6.90
CA PRO A 577 -6.41 -47.08 7.59
C PRO A 577 -6.89 -46.19 8.74
N GLN A 578 -6.10 -46.12 9.81
CA GLN A 578 -6.37 -45.23 10.94
C GLN A 578 -6.32 -43.75 10.51
N LYS A 579 -7.04 -42.90 11.26
CA LYS A 579 -7.21 -41.47 10.95
C LYS A 579 -5.92 -40.65 10.99
N ASN A 580 -4.90 -41.11 11.69
CA ASN A 580 -3.58 -40.48 11.77
C ASN A 580 -2.62 -40.92 10.64
N ILE A 581 -3.14 -41.60 9.62
CA ILE A 581 -2.41 -42.00 8.42
C ILE A 581 -3.02 -41.25 7.23
N GLN A 582 -2.23 -40.41 6.59
CA GLN A 582 -2.59 -39.74 5.34
C GLN A 582 -2.01 -40.52 4.17
N ILE A 583 -2.84 -40.80 3.18
CA ILE A 583 -2.49 -41.65 2.04
C ILE A 583 -2.89 -40.95 0.74
N MET A 584 -1.91 -40.74 -0.12
CA MET A 584 -2.07 -40.05 -1.40
C MET A 584 -1.35 -40.83 -2.49
N LEU A 585 -2.04 -41.10 -3.58
CA LEU A 585 -1.45 -41.68 -4.78
C LEU A 585 -1.38 -40.60 -5.86
N ALA A 586 -0.18 -40.16 -6.19
CA ALA A 586 0.06 -39.31 -7.35
C ALA A 586 0.28 -40.18 -8.59
N VAL A 587 -0.25 -39.78 -9.74
CA VAL A 587 0.04 -40.41 -11.03
C VAL A 587 0.89 -39.44 -11.83
N GLY A 588 2.09 -39.86 -12.25
CA GLY A 588 3.04 -38.98 -12.93
C GLY A 588 3.67 -39.63 -14.16
N PRO A 589 4.22 -38.84 -15.09
CA PRO A 589 4.91 -39.36 -16.27
C PRO A 589 6.26 -39.99 -15.89
N LYS A 590 6.63 -41.06 -16.59
CA LYS A 590 7.97 -41.67 -16.49
C LYS A 590 8.98 -41.02 -17.43
N PRO A 591 10.28 -41.00 -17.07
CA PRO A 591 11.35 -40.58 -17.98
C PRO A 591 11.36 -41.38 -19.29
N GLU A 592 11.21 -42.71 -19.20
CA GLU A 592 11.16 -43.62 -20.35
C GLU A 592 9.82 -43.62 -21.13
N GLY A 593 8.83 -42.82 -20.72
CA GLY A 593 7.50 -42.75 -21.33
C GLY A 593 6.44 -43.57 -20.60
N GLY A 594 5.18 -43.16 -20.74
CA GLY A 594 4.04 -43.70 -19.96
C GLY A 594 3.95 -43.08 -18.56
N HIS A 595 3.19 -43.72 -17.68
CA HIS A 595 2.87 -43.22 -16.34
C HIS A 595 3.21 -44.24 -15.24
N GLU A 596 3.49 -43.75 -14.03
CA GLU A 596 3.53 -44.55 -12.79
C GLU A 596 2.74 -43.91 -11.66
N GLY A 597 2.39 -44.74 -10.69
CA GLY A 597 1.87 -44.28 -9.41
C GLY A 597 2.99 -44.08 -8.40
N LEU A 598 2.92 -43.00 -7.64
CA LEU A 598 3.71 -42.73 -6.45
C LEU A 598 2.77 -42.68 -5.24
N LEU A 599 2.82 -43.72 -4.43
CA LEU A 599 2.05 -43.83 -3.19
C LEU A 599 2.84 -43.20 -2.05
N SER A 600 2.32 -42.08 -1.52
CA SER A 600 2.79 -41.45 -0.29
C SER A 600 1.95 -41.89 0.90
N ILE A 601 2.63 -42.37 1.94
CA ILE A 601 2.04 -42.69 3.24
C ILE A 601 2.71 -41.82 4.28
N ILE A 602 1.94 -40.92 4.89
CA ILE A 602 2.39 -40.02 5.95
C ILE A 602 1.71 -40.44 7.26
N ILE A 603 2.48 -40.65 8.31
CA ILE A 603 1.96 -41.08 9.62
C ILE A 603 2.30 -40.04 10.68
N PHE A 604 1.28 -39.60 11.40
CA PHE A 604 1.35 -38.67 12.51
C PHE A 604 1.25 -39.46 13.83
N SER A 605 2.29 -39.40 14.67
CA SER A 605 2.39 -40.22 15.88
C SER A 605 3.08 -39.48 17.03
N ASN A 606 2.96 -40.05 18.23
CA ASN A 606 3.68 -39.59 19.43
C ASN A 606 4.98 -40.35 19.68
N SER A 607 5.26 -41.40 18.91
CA SER A 607 6.51 -42.15 18.98
C SER A 607 6.89 -42.73 17.63
N ARG A 608 8.19 -42.91 17.41
CA ARG A 608 8.72 -43.53 16.19
C ARG A 608 8.36 -45.02 16.11
N GLY A 609 8.32 -45.73 17.24
CA GLY A 609 7.91 -47.13 17.29
C GLY A 609 6.49 -47.34 16.77
N ASP A 610 5.53 -46.56 17.28
CA ASP A 610 4.14 -46.64 16.83
C ASP A 610 4.00 -46.30 15.33
N ALA A 611 4.76 -45.32 14.84
CA ALA A 611 4.75 -44.96 13.42
C ALA A 611 5.24 -46.12 12.53
N LEU A 612 6.32 -46.79 12.94
CA LEU A 612 6.87 -47.95 12.22
C LEU A 612 5.87 -49.12 12.19
N ASP A 613 5.23 -49.40 13.32
CA ASP A 613 4.25 -50.49 13.45
C ASP A 613 2.99 -50.21 12.61
N LEU A 614 2.48 -48.98 12.63
CA LEU A 614 1.33 -48.56 11.81
C LEU A 614 1.62 -48.71 10.32
N ARG A 615 2.80 -48.27 9.86
CA ARG A 615 3.22 -48.42 8.47
C ARG A 615 3.35 -49.90 8.10
N ALA A 616 4.07 -50.70 8.88
CA ALA A 616 4.29 -52.12 8.60
C ALA A 616 2.96 -52.88 8.53
N SER A 617 2.07 -52.61 9.48
CA SER A 617 0.71 -53.13 9.53
C SER A 617 -0.09 -52.77 8.29
N LEU A 618 -0.05 -51.51 7.85
CA LEU A 618 -0.73 -51.06 6.63
C LEU A 618 -0.15 -51.71 5.38
N VAL A 619 1.16 -51.58 5.15
CA VAL A 619 1.86 -52.08 3.95
C VAL A 619 1.64 -53.58 3.77
N SER A 620 1.66 -54.37 4.86
CA SER A 620 1.39 -55.81 4.81
C SER A 620 0.00 -56.17 4.23
N ARG A 621 -0.96 -55.24 4.28
CA ARG A 621 -2.33 -55.41 3.77
C ARG A 621 -2.56 -54.85 2.37
N LEU A 622 -1.64 -54.04 1.82
CA LEU A 622 -1.82 -53.36 0.53
C LEU A 622 -1.55 -54.26 -0.70
N GLY A 623 -1.12 -55.51 -0.52
CA GLY A 623 -0.90 -56.47 -1.61
C GLY A 623 0.53 -56.44 -2.19
N ARG A 624 0.73 -57.02 -3.39
CA ARG A 624 2.02 -57.30 -4.09
C ARG A 624 3.11 -56.21 -3.93
N ALA A 625 4.37 -56.64 -4.09
CA ALA A 625 5.59 -55.84 -3.93
C ALA A 625 5.48 -54.39 -4.45
N LEU A 626 5.35 -53.46 -3.49
CA LEU A 626 5.56 -52.03 -3.67
C LEU A 626 7.07 -51.79 -3.78
N LYS A 627 7.51 -51.03 -4.78
CA LYS A 627 8.93 -50.68 -4.91
C LYS A 627 9.21 -49.46 -4.04
N VAL A 628 9.99 -49.66 -2.98
CA VAL A 628 10.41 -48.59 -2.07
C VAL A 628 11.20 -47.53 -2.85
N VAL A 629 10.76 -46.28 -2.74
CA VAL A 629 11.50 -45.09 -3.23
C VAL A 629 12.16 -44.43 -2.02
N GLU A 630 11.37 -44.13 -1.00
CA GLU A 630 11.81 -43.58 0.27
C GLU A 630 11.03 -44.23 1.41
N GLU A 631 11.67 -44.40 2.56
CA GLU A 631 11.06 -45.12 3.67
C GLU A 631 11.46 -44.51 5.02
N ASP A 632 10.48 -44.35 5.92
CA ASP A 632 10.65 -43.84 7.29
C ASP A 632 11.39 -42.50 7.43
N GLN A 633 11.22 -41.62 6.44
CA GLN A 633 11.80 -40.28 6.48
C GLN A 633 11.09 -39.44 7.54
N SER A 634 11.86 -38.80 8.42
CA SER A 634 11.30 -37.83 9.38
C SER A 634 10.95 -36.56 8.63
N VAL A 635 9.72 -36.09 8.78
CA VAL A 635 9.22 -34.89 8.10
C VAL A 635 8.54 -33.95 9.09
N ASP A 636 8.34 -32.70 8.70
CA ASP A 636 7.56 -31.70 9.42
C ASP A 636 6.66 -30.89 8.45
N PHE A 637 6.11 -29.78 8.94
CA PHE A 637 5.26 -28.91 8.12
C PHE A 637 6.02 -28.21 6.98
N GLU A 638 7.30 -27.88 7.16
CA GLU A 638 8.11 -27.28 6.08
C GLU A 638 8.33 -28.28 4.95
N ASN A 639 8.47 -29.56 5.25
CA ASN A 639 8.51 -30.60 4.23
C ASN A 639 7.22 -30.65 3.39
N PHE A 640 6.04 -30.48 4.01
CA PHE A 640 4.78 -30.45 3.25
C PHE A 640 4.69 -29.22 2.35
N TYR A 641 5.11 -28.04 2.84
CA TYR A 641 5.14 -26.83 2.03
C TYR A 641 6.08 -26.97 0.83
N LYS A 642 7.28 -27.51 1.05
CA LYS A 642 8.22 -27.79 -0.02
C LYS A 642 7.66 -28.79 -1.04
N GLN A 643 7.04 -29.87 -0.58
CA GLN A 643 6.41 -30.84 -1.47
C GLN A 643 5.30 -30.21 -2.32
N SER A 644 4.51 -29.29 -1.76
CA SER A 644 3.49 -28.56 -2.52
C SER A 644 4.13 -27.64 -3.56
N ASP A 645 5.20 -26.93 -3.22
CA ASP A 645 5.94 -26.06 -4.15
C ASP A 645 6.57 -26.88 -5.29
N ASP A 646 7.10 -28.07 -5.00
CA ASP A 646 7.69 -28.99 -5.98
C ASP A 646 6.63 -29.65 -6.90
N MET A 647 5.37 -29.72 -6.46
CA MET A 647 4.26 -30.32 -7.22
C MET A 647 3.61 -29.32 -8.20
N LEU A 648 3.48 -28.06 -7.81
CA LEU A 648 2.85 -27.00 -8.59
C LEU A 648 3.93 -26.18 -9.32
N VAL A 649 4.37 -26.68 -10.47
CA VAL A 649 5.58 -26.21 -11.17
C VAL A 649 5.32 -25.15 -12.24
N SER A 650 4.05 -24.93 -12.60
CA SER A 650 3.69 -24.02 -13.70
C SER A 650 3.11 -22.69 -13.18
N ARG A 651 2.62 -21.84 -14.09
CA ARG A 651 1.91 -20.60 -13.72
C ARG A 651 0.43 -20.62 -14.04
N ARG A 652 -0.04 -21.54 -14.88
CA ARG A 652 -1.45 -21.63 -15.29
C ARG A 652 -2.00 -22.96 -14.80
N TYR A 653 -3.17 -22.89 -14.17
CA TYR A 653 -3.76 -24.04 -13.49
C TYR A 653 -5.26 -24.15 -13.74
N ARG A 654 -5.78 -25.38 -13.76
CA ARG A 654 -7.23 -25.66 -13.76
C ARG A 654 -7.52 -26.97 -13.02
N THR A 655 -8.67 -27.04 -12.35
CA THR A 655 -9.04 -28.19 -11.50
C THR A 655 -10.57 -28.26 -11.37
N ASP A 656 -11.12 -29.46 -11.09
CA ASP A 656 -12.58 -29.70 -11.06
C ASP A 656 -12.98 -30.87 -10.13
N ASN A 657 -12.32 -30.93 -8.97
CA ASN A 657 -12.14 -32.16 -8.20
C ASN A 657 -13.44 -32.71 -7.59
N ILE A 658 -13.53 -34.04 -7.51
CA ILE A 658 -14.72 -34.74 -7.02
C ILE A 658 -14.44 -35.58 -5.77
N LEU A 659 -15.50 -35.85 -5.03
CA LEU A 659 -15.54 -36.92 -4.04
C LEU A 659 -16.28 -38.13 -4.64
N THR A 660 -15.86 -39.34 -4.26
CA THR A 660 -16.54 -40.58 -4.66
C THR A 660 -16.25 -41.71 -3.69
N ASP A 661 -17.13 -42.71 -3.66
CA ASP A 661 -16.89 -44.01 -3.03
C ASP A 661 -16.40 -45.08 -4.04
N ARG A 662 -16.31 -44.74 -5.33
CA ARG A 662 -15.96 -45.66 -6.44
C ARG A 662 -14.52 -45.42 -6.91
N GLY A 663 -13.55 -45.53 -6.00
CA GLY A 663 -12.14 -45.20 -6.26
C GLY A 663 -11.52 -45.98 -7.43
N GLU A 664 -11.79 -47.29 -7.53
CA GLU A 664 -11.27 -48.12 -8.63
C GLU A 664 -11.77 -47.65 -10.01
N GLU A 665 -13.03 -47.24 -10.09
CA GLU A 665 -13.64 -46.79 -11.34
C GLU A 665 -13.18 -45.40 -11.73
N ALA A 666 -13.04 -44.50 -10.75
CA ALA A 666 -12.40 -43.21 -10.95
C ALA A 666 -10.98 -43.38 -11.52
N PHE A 667 -10.20 -44.32 -10.97
CA PHE A 667 -8.87 -44.62 -11.51
C PHE A 667 -8.93 -45.12 -12.96
N LYS A 668 -9.87 -46.01 -13.31
CA LYS A 668 -10.02 -46.49 -14.71
C LYS A 668 -10.39 -45.37 -15.68
N ILE A 669 -11.18 -44.39 -15.24
CA ILE A 669 -11.49 -43.19 -16.03
C ILE A 669 -10.23 -42.33 -16.19
N LEU A 670 -9.53 -42.03 -15.09
CA LEU A 670 -8.28 -41.27 -15.11
C LEU A 670 -7.23 -41.89 -16.04
N ALA A 671 -6.92 -43.18 -15.85
CA ALA A 671 -5.90 -43.88 -16.61
C ALA A 671 -6.16 -43.85 -18.13
N ARG A 672 -7.42 -43.96 -18.56
CA ARG A 672 -7.79 -43.87 -19.99
C ARG A 672 -7.59 -42.47 -20.56
N ASN A 673 -7.95 -41.44 -19.80
CA ASN A 673 -7.84 -40.04 -20.25
C ASN A 673 -6.39 -39.52 -20.23
N LEU A 674 -5.51 -40.10 -19.41
CA LEU A 674 -4.07 -39.81 -19.42
C LEU A 674 -3.36 -40.28 -20.71
N GLU A 675 -3.98 -41.12 -21.52
CA GLU A 675 -3.45 -41.49 -22.85
C GLU A 675 -3.81 -40.45 -23.93
N LEU A 676 -4.71 -39.51 -23.63
CA LEU A 676 -5.10 -38.43 -24.53
C LEU A 676 -4.12 -37.24 -24.42
N PRO A 677 -3.98 -36.40 -25.47
CA PRO A 677 -3.12 -35.23 -25.42
C PRO A 677 -3.49 -34.25 -24.29
N HIS A 678 -2.52 -33.94 -23.44
CA HIS A 678 -2.60 -32.97 -22.34
C HIS A 678 -1.18 -32.54 -21.92
N SER A 679 -1.07 -31.51 -21.07
CA SER A 679 0.22 -31.09 -20.51
C SER A 679 0.85 -32.18 -19.65
N ARG A 680 2.13 -32.48 -19.92
CA ARG A 680 2.93 -33.44 -19.14
C ARG A 680 3.19 -33.01 -17.70
N ALA A 681 2.98 -31.73 -17.38
CA ALA A 681 3.10 -31.25 -16.00
C ALA A 681 1.85 -31.58 -15.17
N THR A 682 0.75 -32.03 -15.76
CA THR A 682 -0.50 -32.36 -15.06
C THR A 682 -0.29 -33.42 -13.98
N VAL A 683 -0.86 -33.19 -12.79
CA VAL A 683 -0.75 -34.09 -11.63
C VAL A 683 -2.13 -34.56 -11.16
N PRO A 684 -2.56 -35.77 -11.55
CA PRO A 684 -3.67 -36.48 -10.93
C PRO A 684 -3.29 -37.06 -9.56
N LEU A 685 -4.18 -36.90 -8.59
CA LEU A 685 -4.09 -37.44 -7.24
C LEU A 685 -5.34 -38.22 -6.87
N ILE A 686 -5.13 -39.37 -6.23
CA ILE A 686 -6.18 -40.13 -5.54
C ILE A 686 -5.86 -40.10 -4.05
N ILE A 687 -6.69 -39.39 -3.27
CA ILE A 687 -6.50 -39.24 -1.83
C ILE A 687 -7.49 -40.14 -1.11
N TRP A 688 -6.98 -41.06 -0.29
CA TRP A 688 -7.82 -41.84 0.62
C TRP A 688 -8.23 -40.97 1.79
N ARG A 689 -9.53 -40.77 1.94
CA ARG A 689 -10.13 -40.07 3.08
C ARG A 689 -10.68 -41.11 4.06
N GLY A 690 -11.31 -42.17 3.59
CA GLY A 690 -12.06 -43.10 4.45
C GLY A 690 -13.43 -42.55 4.85
N GLU A 691 -14.07 -43.16 5.84
CA GLU A 691 -15.45 -42.81 6.23
C GLU A 691 -15.49 -41.70 7.29
N TYR A 692 -16.33 -40.69 7.07
CA TYR A 692 -16.52 -39.56 8.00
C TYR A 692 -17.99 -39.28 8.32
N THR A 693 -18.17 -38.91 9.58
CA THR A 693 -19.34 -38.19 10.06
C THR A 693 -18.89 -36.80 10.46
N TYR A 694 -19.48 -35.78 9.83
CA TYR A 694 -19.21 -34.38 10.13
C TYR A 694 -20.39 -33.76 10.89
N PRO A 695 -20.14 -32.70 11.68
CA PRO A 695 -21.20 -31.84 12.19
C PRO A 695 -22.05 -31.25 11.04
N ASP A 696 -23.28 -30.84 11.36
CA ASP A 696 -24.12 -30.11 10.40
C ASP A 696 -23.48 -28.75 10.05
N ALA A 697 -23.29 -28.52 8.75
CA ALA A 697 -22.67 -27.32 8.16
C ALA A 697 -23.01 -27.24 6.66
N ALA A 698 -22.69 -26.11 6.02
CA ALA A 698 -22.82 -25.98 4.57
C ALA A 698 -21.98 -27.03 3.81
N PHE A 699 -20.76 -27.32 4.27
CA PHE A 699 -19.97 -28.43 3.75
C PHE A 699 -20.68 -29.76 4.04
N SER A 700 -21.21 -30.40 3.00
CA SER A 700 -22.18 -31.48 3.15
C SER A 700 -21.95 -32.68 2.24
N VAL A 701 -21.00 -32.58 1.29
CA VAL A 701 -20.60 -33.68 0.40
C VAL A 701 -19.66 -34.65 1.09
N LYS A 702 -19.73 -35.93 0.72
CA LYS A 702 -18.96 -37.02 1.32
C LYS A 702 -18.43 -37.94 0.25
N GLY A 703 -17.37 -38.67 0.57
CA GLY A 703 -16.80 -39.73 -0.26
C GLY A 703 -15.50 -40.24 0.36
N LYS A 704 -15.26 -41.55 0.22
CA LYS A 704 -14.05 -42.23 0.70
C LYS A 704 -12.79 -41.76 -0.03
N TYR A 705 -12.94 -41.34 -1.27
CA TYR A 705 -11.86 -40.84 -2.11
C TYR A 705 -12.10 -39.40 -2.52
N PHE A 706 -11.03 -38.63 -2.56
CA PHE A 706 -10.98 -37.37 -3.28
C PHE A 706 -10.11 -37.54 -4.51
N ILE A 707 -10.72 -37.30 -5.68
CA ILE A 707 -10.10 -37.44 -6.98
C ILE A 707 -9.79 -36.04 -7.48
N SER A 708 -8.50 -35.71 -7.43
CA SER A 708 -7.99 -34.40 -7.80
C SER A 708 -7.13 -34.48 -9.05
N THR A 709 -7.22 -33.48 -9.91
CA THR A 709 -6.34 -33.34 -11.06
C THR A 709 -5.96 -31.88 -11.20
N TYR A 710 -4.70 -31.58 -10.92
CA TYR A 710 -4.12 -30.27 -11.16
C TYR A 710 -3.59 -30.24 -12.59
N ALA A 711 -4.45 -29.85 -13.54
CA ALA A 711 -4.00 -29.55 -14.90
C ALA A 711 -3.17 -28.27 -14.85
N GLN A 712 -1.92 -28.35 -15.30
CA GLN A 712 -0.98 -27.23 -15.19
C GLN A 712 -0.08 -27.12 -16.43
N TRP A 713 0.17 -25.88 -16.87
CA TRP A 713 0.94 -25.56 -18.07
C TRP A 713 1.42 -24.11 -18.00
N ASP A 714 2.36 -23.71 -18.86
CA ASP A 714 2.97 -22.37 -18.82
C ASP A 714 2.63 -21.50 -20.04
N ASP A 715 2.52 -22.11 -21.22
CA ASP A 715 2.26 -21.40 -22.46
C ASP A 715 0.77 -21.14 -22.65
N GLN A 716 0.40 -19.88 -22.92
CA GLN A 716 -0.98 -19.48 -23.13
C GLN A 716 -1.64 -20.19 -24.33
N GLU A 717 -0.86 -20.60 -25.33
CA GLU A 717 -1.34 -21.33 -26.51
C GLU A 717 -1.94 -22.70 -26.14
N ASP A 718 -1.56 -23.26 -25.00
CA ASP A 718 -2.05 -24.54 -24.49
C ASP A 718 -3.31 -24.41 -23.60
N ASP A 719 -3.84 -23.19 -23.39
CA ASP A 719 -5.01 -22.93 -22.53
C ASP A 719 -6.24 -23.75 -22.96
N GLU A 720 -6.53 -23.81 -24.27
CA GLU A 720 -7.69 -24.52 -24.83
C GLU A 720 -7.52 -26.04 -24.71
N LEU A 721 -6.37 -26.57 -25.12
CA LEU A 721 -6.06 -28.01 -25.07
C LEU A 721 -6.27 -28.58 -23.67
N ASN A 722 -5.67 -27.95 -22.65
CA ASN A 722 -5.73 -28.45 -21.28
C ASN A 722 -7.11 -28.22 -20.64
N THR A 723 -7.79 -27.14 -21.02
CA THR A 723 -9.16 -26.86 -20.57
C THR A 723 -10.12 -27.95 -21.06
N ASP A 724 -10.13 -28.23 -22.35
CA ASP A 724 -11.06 -29.18 -22.95
C ASP A 724 -10.82 -30.59 -22.44
N TRP A 725 -9.53 -30.99 -22.34
CA TRP A 725 -9.14 -32.27 -21.76
C TRP A 725 -9.67 -32.45 -20.33
N LEU A 726 -9.48 -31.44 -19.46
CA LEU A 726 -9.91 -31.52 -18.07
C LEU A 726 -11.44 -31.58 -17.97
N ILE A 727 -12.15 -30.75 -18.74
CA ILE A 727 -13.62 -30.73 -18.75
C ILE A 727 -14.18 -32.11 -19.13
N GLU A 728 -13.62 -32.73 -20.17
CA GLU A 728 -14.07 -34.04 -20.64
C GLU A 728 -13.78 -35.15 -19.63
N LEU A 729 -12.58 -35.16 -19.04
CA LEU A 729 -12.24 -36.07 -17.95
C LEU A 729 -13.26 -35.97 -16.80
N TYR A 730 -13.61 -34.75 -16.38
CA TYR A 730 -14.53 -34.54 -15.27
C TYR A 730 -16.02 -34.65 -15.63
N ASN A 731 -16.38 -34.62 -16.92
CA ASN A 731 -17.70 -35.06 -17.35
C ASN A 731 -17.91 -36.54 -17.04
N GLN A 732 -16.91 -37.38 -17.36
CA GLN A 732 -16.94 -38.82 -17.09
C GLN A 732 -16.87 -39.12 -15.58
N LEU A 733 -15.96 -38.46 -14.85
CA LEU A 733 -15.87 -38.62 -13.39
C LEU A 733 -17.14 -38.14 -12.67
N GLY A 734 -17.82 -37.12 -13.21
CA GLY A 734 -19.07 -36.59 -12.67
C GLY A 734 -20.20 -37.62 -12.59
N GLU A 735 -20.18 -38.68 -13.39
CA GLU A 735 -21.20 -39.76 -13.34
C GLU A 735 -21.08 -40.66 -12.11
N ILE A 736 -19.89 -40.72 -11.52
CA ILE A 736 -19.58 -41.53 -10.33
C ILE A 736 -19.33 -40.69 -9.08
N ALA A 737 -19.40 -39.36 -9.21
CA ALA A 737 -19.19 -38.44 -8.12
C ALA A 737 -20.34 -38.50 -7.10
N THR A 738 -19.99 -38.50 -5.83
CA THR A 738 -20.94 -38.29 -4.72
C THR A 738 -21.06 -36.80 -4.35
N GLY A 739 -20.19 -35.96 -4.91
CA GLY A 739 -20.21 -34.49 -4.82
C GLY A 739 -18.88 -33.89 -5.28
N SER A 740 -18.78 -32.56 -5.26
CA SER A 740 -17.56 -31.82 -5.61
C SER A 740 -17.08 -30.94 -4.46
N TYR A 741 -15.78 -30.65 -4.41
CA TYR A 741 -15.22 -29.74 -3.40
C TYR A 741 -15.19 -28.31 -3.93
N VAL A 742 -15.97 -27.40 -3.31
CA VAL A 742 -16.23 -26.05 -3.86
C VAL A 742 -14.98 -25.20 -4.11
N ASN A 743 -13.93 -25.33 -3.30
CA ASN A 743 -12.68 -24.55 -3.48
C ASN A 743 -11.82 -25.05 -4.65
N GLU A 744 -12.08 -26.27 -5.12
CA GLU A 744 -11.36 -26.91 -6.22
C GLU A 744 -12.33 -27.41 -7.31
N PHE A 745 -13.50 -26.77 -7.42
CA PHE A 745 -14.48 -27.02 -8.47
C PHE A 745 -14.30 -26.02 -9.62
N ASP A 746 -14.53 -26.43 -10.86
CA ASP A 746 -14.42 -25.53 -12.01
C ASP A 746 -15.63 -24.59 -12.10
N LEU A 747 -15.58 -23.53 -11.29
CA LEU A 747 -16.60 -22.48 -11.24
C LEU A 747 -16.72 -21.67 -12.55
N GLU A 748 -15.80 -21.83 -13.49
CA GLU A 748 -15.88 -21.16 -14.79
C GLU A 748 -16.70 -21.98 -15.78
N ALA A 749 -16.31 -23.25 -15.99
CA ALA A 749 -17.00 -24.14 -16.91
C ALA A 749 -18.34 -24.63 -16.37
N ARG A 750 -18.50 -24.71 -15.03
CA ARG A 750 -19.64 -25.35 -14.37
C ARG A 750 -20.39 -24.47 -13.39
N LYS A 751 -20.40 -23.16 -13.63
CA LYS A 751 -21.14 -22.18 -12.81
C LYS A 751 -22.63 -22.52 -12.59
N GLU A 752 -23.26 -23.16 -13.56
CA GLU A 752 -24.67 -23.58 -13.48
C GLU A 752 -24.86 -24.89 -12.68
N ASN A 753 -23.77 -25.53 -12.25
CA ASN A 753 -23.76 -26.81 -11.54
C ASN A 753 -23.11 -26.74 -10.15
N VAL A 754 -22.93 -25.55 -9.58
CA VAL A 754 -22.34 -25.35 -8.24
C VAL A 754 -23.11 -26.09 -7.15
N SER A 755 -24.40 -26.35 -7.33
CA SER A 755 -25.20 -27.19 -6.43
C SER A 755 -24.63 -28.60 -6.23
N ARG A 756 -23.78 -29.12 -7.14
CA ARG A 756 -23.05 -30.39 -6.97
C ARG A 756 -22.03 -30.36 -5.81
N CYS A 757 -21.64 -29.17 -5.36
CA CYS A 757 -20.73 -29.01 -4.22
C CYS A 757 -21.43 -29.18 -2.86
N PHE A 758 -22.75 -29.36 -2.86
CA PHE A 758 -23.58 -29.39 -1.66
C PHE A 758 -24.58 -30.54 -1.73
N SER A 759 -25.06 -31.01 -0.56
CA SER A 759 -26.28 -31.82 -0.55
C SER A 759 -27.48 -30.97 -0.98
N ALA A 760 -28.54 -31.60 -1.49
CA ALA A 760 -29.74 -30.88 -1.92
C ALA A 760 -30.36 -30.02 -0.80
N SER A 761 -30.35 -30.52 0.45
CA SER A 761 -30.85 -29.77 1.61
C SER A 761 -29.93 -28.62 2.01
N ALA A 762 -28.61 -28.81 1.95
CA ALA A 762 -27.65 -27.75 2.25
C ALA A 762 -27.71 -26.64 1.18
N TRP A 763 -27.80 -27.00 -0.10
CA TRP A 763 -27.96 -26.02 -1.17
C TRP A 763 -29.24 -25.19 -0.97
N LEU A 764 -30.38 -25.84 -0.74
CA LEU A 764 -31.63 -25.15 -0.47
C LEU A 764 -31.50 -24.19 0.72
N ARG A 765 -30.96 -24.67 1.86
CA ARG A 765 -30.76 -23.84 3.05
C ARG A 765 -29.84 -22.65 2.75
N LEU A 766 -28.73 -22.84 2.05
CA LEU A 766 -27.80 -21.77 1.69
C LEU A 766 -28.48 -20.71 0.83
N THR A 767 -29.28 -21.11 -0.15
CA THR A 767 -30.04 -20.18 -1.00
C THR A 767 -31.08 -19.39 -0.22
N THR A 768 -31.83 -20.04 0.69
CA THR A 768 -32.80 -19.36 1.56
C THR A 768 -32.13 -18.38 2.51
N LEU A 769 -30.98 -18.73 3.10
CA LEU A 769 -30.26 -17.84 3.99
C LEU A 769 -29.69 -16.63 3.25
N ARG A 770 -29.22 -16.80 2.00
CA ARG A 770 -28.78 -15.68 1.16
C ARG A 770 -29.92 -14.69 0.91
N GLU A 771 -31.11 -15.17 0.56
CA GLU A 771 -32.29 -14.30 0.38
C GLU A 771 -32.65 -13.51 1.66
N TYR A 772 -32.42 -14.10 2.83
CA TYR A 772 -32.70 -13.45 4.11
C TYR A 772 -31.64 -12.41 4.51
N TYR A 773 -30.35 -12.77 4.43
CA TYR A 773 -29.23 -11.93 4.90
C TYR A 773 -28.66 -10.97 3.85
N ASP A 774 -28.97 -11.16 2.57
CA ASP A 774 -28.49 -10.35 1.45
C ASP A 774 -29.65 -9.97 0.51
N GLN A 775 -30.67 -9.32 1.06
CA GLN A 775 -31.90 -8.94 0.34
C GLN A 775 -31.63 -8.04 -0.86
N ASP A 776 -30.63 -7.15 -0.75
CA ASP A 776 -30.18 -6.26 -1.83
C ASP A 776 -29.28 -6.98 -2.86
N LYS A 777 -29.02 -8.27 -2.64
CA LYS A 777 -28.09 -9.11 -3.41
C LYS A 777 -26.72 -8.46 -3.54
N LEU A 778 -26.23 -7.79 -2.51
CA LEU A 778 -25.01 -6.99 -2.52
C LEU A 778 -23.80 -7.84 -2.91
N PHE A 779 -23.71 -9.07 -2.40
CA PHE A 779 -22.57 -9.94 -2.66
C PHE A 779 -22.70 -10.63 -4.01
N ALA A 780 -21.71 -10.41 -4.87
CA ALA A 780 -21.58 -11.10 -6.14
C ALA A 780 -21.49 -12.61 -5.92
N THR A 781 -22.00 -13.37 -6.88
CA THR A 781 -22.08 -14.84 -6.84
C THR A 781 -21.82 -15.36 -8.24
N SER A 782 -21.27 -16.56 -8.30
CA SER A 782 -20.99 -17.25 -9.56
C SER A 782 -22.25 -17.92 -10.17
N VAL A 783 -23.32 -18.08 -9.38
CA VAL A 783 -24.43 -19.01 -9.68
C VAL A 783 -25.74 -18.33 -10.06
N PHE A 784 -26.03 -17.14 -9.52
CA PHE A 784 -27.32 -16.50 -9.74
C PHE A 784 -27.22 -15.42 -10.81
N LYS A 785 -27.96 -15.58 -11.92
CA LYS A 785 -28.15 -14.51 -12.91
C LYS A 785 -28.72 -13.27 -12.21
N HIS A 786 -28.04 -12.14 -12.39
CA HIS A 786 -28.44 -10.83 -11.89
C HIS A 786 -29.74 -10.34 -12.52
#